data_AF-A0A5J4G1F5-F1
#
_entry.id   AF-A0A5J4G1F5-F1
#
_cell.length_a   1.000
_cell.length_b   1.000
_cell.length_c   1.000
_cell.angle_alpha   90.00
_cell.angle_beta   90.00
_cell.angle_gamma   90.00
#
_symmetry.space_group_name_H-M   'P 1'
#
loop_
_entity.id
_entity.type
_entity.pdbx_description
1 polymer ?
#
loop_
_entity_poly.entity_id
_entity_poly.type
_entity_poly.pdbx_seq_one_letter_code
_entity_poly.pdbx_strand_id
1 'polypeptide(L)'
;MSIQSKLYIDDEVFEILESNFQYSQKYDKNNRPLPKVFGGIFNVVVPSGKSDTLTDWAIQKNMMKNAKIIQTPNFLGGSGKSRTFELIDTYCVFDKNKFDAVNDSSMKNFITLSPAILKLDGELLHERNWKLTDLEAEKVAPTTIEKEPETQIMKIEWLDSETMDIVKKTDYEKEVNLVATIINPAGSTASITIEKEDKSEFNNGKKQLSFTESIADDGTVEISELLIEEIWDENRKAKVDKLIATIEHNNIKKKSGLLELIPPPKVLVNFRPIDSWKGEFGFDWVREDDTSLFNDNKFEDIVSKQYKESSFTTLEDDGNAYKGHYKKDATLLKNLKEMYKPFEVTWKQVTDSSGKKVKDKHYTEWLSLKKGKEAKIKIRIDVTEKADFLEFDDNANFNFTPKKIDVKGKTGKKTLTEVVTVKCKNEFTTDQEIIIKAFQEDSNNRKLAGKLNVWSNDASNHKNKKVVFVQIKTDITGSGVPNISNASNEKARINKYLNQAYVELHPDSKIVDIDLTTDTNFSRFVKNGKIKTIGDAVPAIPAVPAVAATLTTPAIPAVPAIAAIPKQALVEYLKEQLKAVDSKYDTYFKAFYFNENGYHAAGNLSGYSAAGANYVVVFASANDQTASHEFLHSFDLPHTFTNSEITANSECTYEAKKTDNLLDYSHNISNDPNNNKRCSLYYWQWIKANKSIT
;
A
#
# COMPACT_ATOMS: atom_id res chain seq x y z
N MET A 1 75.46 28.65 20.99
CA MET A 1 74.91 30.02 21.18
C MET A 1 73.62 29.92 21.97
N SER A 2 73.46 30.70 23.04
CA SER A 2 72.28 30.69 23.93
C SER A 2 71.06 31.40 23.34
N ILE A 3 71.25 32.21 22.29
CA ILE A 3 70.20 32.88 21.52
C ILE A 3 70.58 32.76 20.04
N GLN A 4 69.62 32.38 19.19
CA GLN A 4 69.74 32.45 17.74
C GLN A 4 69.05 33.74 17.25
N SER A 5 69.71 34.50 16.38
CA SER A 5 69.18 35.75 15.83
C SER A 5 69.17 35.70 14.30
N LYS A 6 68.05 36.06 13.68
CA LYS A 6 67.87 36.05 12.22
C LYS A 6 67.28 37.36 11.72
N LEU A 7 67.78 37.85 10.58
CA LEU A 7 67.28 38.99 9.84
C LEU A 7 66.50 38.49 8.61
N TYR A 8 65.26 38.93 8.45
CA TYR A 8 64.38 38.63 7.33
C TYR A 8 64.19 39.90 6.51
N ILE A 9 64.51 39.85 5.22
CA ILE A 9 64.34 40.94 4.26
C ILE A 9 63.84 40.33 2.96
N ASP A 10 62.70 40.80 2.47
CA ASP A 10 62.01 40.20 1.31
C ASP A 10 61.85 38.67 1.48
N ASP A 11 62.31 37.87 0.52
CA ASP A 11 62.31 36.40 0.57
C ASP A 11 63.61 35.80 1.14
N GLU A 12 64.55 36.62 1.63
CA GLU A 12 65.86 36.19 2.13
C GLU A 12 65.97 36.22 3.66
N VAL A 13 66.72 35.26 4.21
CA VAL A 13 66.95 35.12 5.65
C VAL A 13 68.45 35.04 5.94
N PHE A 14 68.95 35.98 6.73
CA PHE A 14 70.35 36.06 7.13
C PHE A 14 70.51 35.70 8.61
N GLU A 15 71.46 34.81 8.92
CA GLU A 15 71.88 34.60 10.30
C GLU A 15 72.66 35.81 10.81
N ILE A 16 72.32 36.30 12.01
CA ILE A 16 72.99 37.42 12.64
C ILE A 16 74.08 36.89 13.57
N LEU A 17 75.33 37.24 13.30
CA LEU A 17 76.49 36.96 14.16
C LEU A 17 76.55 37.93 15.34
N GLU A 18 76.25 39.20 15.07
CA GLU A 18 76.25 40.27 16.07
C GLU A 18 75.18 41.30 15.70
N SER A 19 74.44 41.79 16.68
CA SER A 19 73.61 42.98 16.47
C SER A 19 73.65 43.87 17.70
N ASN A 20 73.69 45.18 17.47
CA ASN A 20 73.51 46.17 18.50
C ASN A 20 72.56 47.26 17.99
N PHE A 21 71.70 47.72 18.89
CA PHE A 21 70.93 48.93 18.68
C PHE A 21 70.95 49.71 20.00
N GLN A 22 70.97 51.03 19.91
CA GLN A 22 71.05 51.88 21.08
C GLN A 22 70.17 53.11 20.91
N TYR A 23 69.75 53.64 22.06
CA TYR A 23 69.17 54.96 22.18
C TYR A 23 70.05 55.79 23.10
N SER A 24 70.31 57.02 22.67
CA SER A 24 71.07 58.01 23.43
C SER A 24 70.26 59.30 23.50
N GLN A 25 70.17 59.87 24.70
CA GLN A 25 69.56 61.16 24.94
C GLN A 25 70.61 62.06 25.58
N LYS A 26 70.92 63.18 24.94
CA LYS A 26 71.82 64.18 25.54
C LYS A 26 71.09 64.85 26.70
N TYR A 27 71.83 65.35 27.68
CA TYR A 27 71.30 66.14 28.78
C TYR A 27 71.85 67.57 28.75
N ASP A 28 71.10 68.51 29.31
CA ASP A 28 71.52 69.90 29.44
C ASP A 28 72.57 70.08 30.55
N LYS A 29 73.06 71.31 30.73
CA LYS A 29 74.04 71.64 31.77
C LYS A 29 73.56 71.37 33.22
N ASN A 30 72.28 71.10 33.42
CA ASN A 30 71.66 70.76 34.71
C ASN A 30 71.33 69.26 34.82
N ASN A 31 71.88 68.41 33.94
CA ASN A 31 71.61 66.98 33.84
C ASN A 31 70.13 66.62 33.52
N ARG A 32 69.36 67.52 32.93
CA ARG A 32 68.00 67.22 32.45
C ARG A 32 68.03 66.70 31.01
N PRO A 33 67.26 65.66 30.66
CA PRO A 33 67.25 65.13 29.30
C PRO A 33 66.77 66.16 28.28
N LEU A 34 67.49 66.30 27.15
CA LEU A 34 67.06 67.11 26.02
C LEU A 34 65.93 66.41 25.25
N PRO A 35 64.99 67.15 24.63
CA PRO A 35 63.82 66.55 23.97
C PRO A 35 64.14 65.58 22.82
N LYS A 36 65.31 65.73 22.19
CA LYS A 36 65.70 64.93 21.02
C LYS A 36 66.47 63.68 21.45
N VAL A 37 65.83 62.53 21.32
CA VAL A 37 66.45 61.21 21.44
C VAL A 37 67.08 60.83 20.09
N PHE A 38 68.32 60.38 20.10
CA PHE A 38 69.02 59.83 18.93
C PHE A 38 69.23 58.33 19.12
N GLY A 39 68.65 57.51 18.26
CA GLY A 39 68.74 56.06 18.38
C GLY A 39 67.82 55.30 17.44
N GLY A 40 67.67 54.01 17.68
CA GLY A 40 66.85 53.12 16.85
C GLY A 40 67.50 52.77 15.52
N ILE A 41 68.83 52.84 15.46
CA ILE A 41 69.65 52.36 14.35
C ILE A 41 70.23 51.00 14.76
N PHE A 42 70.14 50.01 13.88
CA PHE A 42 70.66 48.66 14.11
C PHE A 42 71.97 48.50 13.35
N ASN A 43 73.05 48.21 14.07
CA ASN A 43 74.27 47.70 13.45
C ASN A 43 74.19 46.17 13.52
N VAL A 44 74.26 45.52 12.36
CA VAL A 44 74.10 44.08 12.23
C VAL A 44 75.30 43.51 11.49
N VAL A 45 75.83 42.40 11.99
CA VAL A 45 76.89 41.63 11.34
C VAL A 45 76.31 40.29 10.94
N VAL A 46 76.39 39.98 9.66
CA VAL A 46 75.96 38.69 9.08
C VAL A 46 77.16 38.01 8.41
N PRO A 47 77.16 36.69 8.22
CA PRO A 47 78.14 36.04 7.35
C PRO A 47 77.99 36.60 5.93
N SER A 48 79.08 36.92 5.25
CA SER A 48 78.98 37.30 3.83
C SER A 48 78.59 36.07 3.01
N GLY A 49 77.41 36.11 2.40
CA GLY A 49 76.90 35.09 1.48
C GLY A 49 77.16 35.42 0.01
N LYS A 50 76.52 34.69 -0.91
CA LYS A 50 76.51 35.00 -2.35
C LYS A 50 75.45 36.03 -2.76
N SER A 51 74.61 36.49 -1.84
CA SER A 51 73.53 37.43 -2.12
C SER A 51 74.06 38.87 -2.04
N ASP A 52 73.76 39.65 -3.08
CA ASP A 52 74.07 41.08 -3.16
C ASP A 52 72.96 41.96 -2.59
N THR A 53 71.84 41.38 -2.11
CA THR A 53 70.63 42.11 -1.64
C THR A 53 70.94 43.21 -0.62
N LEU A 54 71.88 42.97 0.30
CA LEU A 54 72.27 43.94 1.35
C LEU A 54 73.11 45.08 0.78
N THR A 55 74.03 44.76 -0.14
CA THR A 55 74.88 45.73 -0.82
C THR A 55 74.03 46.63 -1.73
N ASP A 56 73.15 46.03 -2.53
CA ASP A 56 72.22 46.73 -3.43
C ASP A 56 71.31 47.68 -2.66
N TRP A 57 70.84 47.26 -1.48
CA TRP A 57 70.03 48.10 -0.61
C TRP A 57 70.82 49.31 -0.08
N ALA A 58 72.10 49.15 0.26
CA ALA A 58 72.93 50.22 0.81
C ALA A 58 73.35 51.28 -0.22
N ILE A 59 73.58 50.87 -1.48
CA ILE A 59 74.04 51.79 -2.54
C ILE A 59 72.90 52.60 -3.17
N GLN A 60 71.66 52.13 -3.05
CA GLN A 60 70.51 52.82 -3.64
C GLN A 60 69.95 53.89 -2.70
N LYS A 61 70.20 55.17 -3.04
CA LYS A 61 69.86 56.34 -2.23
C LYS A 61 68.43 56.37 -1.66
N ASN A 62 67.44 55.89 -2.43
CA ASN A 62 66.03 56.00 -2.08
C ASN A 62 65.37 54.64 -1.80
N MET A 63 66.13 53.53 -1.79
CA MET A 63 65.55 52.21 -1.57
C MET A 63 65.23 51.99 -0.09
N MET A 64 63.94 51.94 0.23
CA MET A 64 63.46 51.48 1.53
C MET A 64 62.99 50.03 1.43
N LYS A 65 63.23 49.23 2.48
CA LYS A 65 62.65 47.88 2.62
C LYS A 65 62.05 47.69 4.01
N ASN A 66 61.15 46.74 4.13
CA ASN A 66 60.69 46.24 5.42
C ASN A 66 61.54 45.04 5.83
N ALA A 67 62.01 45.05 7.07
CA ALA A 67 62.86 44.00 7.62
C ALA A 67 62.36 43.54 8.98
N LYS A 68 62.69 42.31 9.36
CA LYS A 68 62.32 41.74 10.65
C LYS A 68 63.51 41.04 11.28
N ILE A 69 63.82 41.36 12.54
CA ILE A 69 64.86 40.67 13.32
C ILE A 69 64.18 39.83 14.40
N ILE A 70 64.42 38.52 14.39
CA ILE A 70 63.86 37.60 15.38
C ILE A 70 65.00 37.00 16.20
N GLN A 71 64.94 37.19 17.52
CA GLN A 71 65.88 36.63 18.50
C GLN A 71 65.16 35.55 19.31
N THR A 72 65.60 34.30 19.16
CA THR A 72 65.01 33.12 19.81
C THR A 72 65.97 32.52 20.83
N PRO A 73 65.60 32.39 22.11
CA PRO A 73 66.43 31.71 23.11
C PRO A 73 66.57 30.21 22.83
N ASN A 74 67.81 29.69 22.86
CA ASN A 74 68.13 28.27 22.68
C ASN A 74 68.28 27.54 24.02
N PHE A 75 67.26 27.63 24.89
CA PHE A 75 67.19 26.87 26.15
C PHE A 75 66.18 25.71 25.98
N LEU A 76 66.57 24.48 26.35
CA LEU A 76 65.70 23.29 26.48
C LEU A 76 64.60 23.17 25.39
N GLY A 77 65.00 22.98 24.12
CA GLY A 77 64.08 22.61 23.04
C GLY A 77 63.26 23.75 22.41
N GLY A 78 63.66 25.02 22.58
CA GLY A 78 63.06 26.14 21.84
C GLY A 78 61.76 26.69 22.44
N SER A 79 61.53 26.49 23.73
CA SER A 79 60.28 26.86 24.44
C SER A 79 60.26 28.29 25.02
N GLY A 80 61.28 29.12 24.76
CA GLY A 80 61.32 30.52 25.18
C GLY A 80 60.56 31.45 24.22
N LYS A 81 59.89 32.49 24.73
CA LYS A 81 59.29 33.54 23.88
C LYS A 81 60.39 34.23 23.06
N SER A 82 60.26 34.20 21.73
CA SER A 82 61.11 34.98 20.83
C SER A 82 60.84 36.47 20.98
N ARG A 83 61.88 37.27 20.78
CA ARG A 83 61.80 38.73 20.68
C ARG A 83 61.86 39.13 19.21
N THR A 84 60.92 39.95 18.77
CA THR A 84 60.75 40.34 17.37
C THR A 84 60.88 41.86 17.21
N PHE A 85 61.79 42.31 16.38
CA PHE A 85 61.87 43.70 15.92
C PHE A 85 61.36 43.79 14.50
N GLU A 86 60.42 44.68 14.25
CA GLU A 86 59.88 44.95 12.91
C GLU A 86 60.32 46.36 12.51
N LEU A 87 61.08 46.40 11.43
CA LEU A 87 61.79 47.56 10.89
C LEU A 87 61.06 47.97 9.62
N ILE A 88 60.20 48.98 9.70
CA ILE A 88 59.36 49.42 8.58
C ILE A 88 59.93 50.71 7.99
N ASP A 89 59.84 50.85 6.66
CA ASP A 89 60.44 51.95 5.90
C ASP A 89 61.94 52.12 6.22
N THR A 90 62.69 51.04 6.08
CA THR A 90 64.07 50.98 6.53
C THR A 90 65.03 51.32 5.42
N TYR A 91 66.02 52.16 5.71
CA TYR A 91 67.19 52.33 4.85
C TYR A 91 68.35 51.46 5.36
N CYS A 92 69.09 50.84 4.44
CA CYS A 92 70.46 50.41 4.74
C CYS A 92 71.39 51.60 4.48
N VAL A 93 72.00 52.17 5.52
CA VAL A 93 72.79 53.42 5.43
C VAL A 93 74.30 53.18 5.48
N PHE A 94 74.72 51.94 5.66
CA PHE A 94 76.12 51.52 5.68
C PHE A 94 76.19 50.04 5.29
N ASP A 95 77.15 49.70 4.43
CA ASP A 95 77.55 48.34 4.10
C ASP A 95 79.07 48.27 4.10
N LYS A 96 79.64 47.25 4.75
CA LYS A 96 81.06 46.97 4.74
C LYS A 96 81.28 45.47 4.80
N ASN A 97 81.80 44.93 3.71
CA ASN A 97 82.31 43.58 3.66
C ASN A 97 83.76 43.53 4.17
N LYS A 98 84.06 42.63 5.11
CA LYS A 98 85.39 42.41 5.67
C LYS A 98 85.76 40.93 5.57
N PHE A 99 86.91 40.65 4.96
CA PHE A 99 87.56 39.35 5.01
C PHE A 99 88.73 39.37 6.01
N ASP A 100 88.88 38.30 6.78
CA ASP A 100 89.97 38.06 7.72
C ASP A 100 90.39 36.58 7.63
N ALA A 101 91.59 36.33 7.13
CA ALA A 101 92.10 35.00 6.84
C ALA A 101 92.46 34.16 8.09
N VAL A 102 92.41 34.75 9.29
CA VAL A 102 92.95 34.14 10.51
C VAL A 102 91.86 33.55 11.41
N ASN A 103 90.58 33.79 11.13
CA ASN A 103 89.46 33.35 11.98
C ASN A 103 88.47 32.42 11.25
N ASP A 104 87.74 31.60 12.02
CA ASP A 104 86.76 30.61 11.52
C ASP A 104 85.46 31.24 10.95
N SER A 105 85.35 32.58 10.95
CA SER A 105 84.25 33.34 10.35
C SER A 105 84.83 34.36 9.38
N SER A 106 85.56 33.86 8.38
CA SER A 106 86.53 34.60 7.60
C SER A 106 85.93 35.71 6.74
N MET A 107 84.65 35.66 6.36
CA MET A 107 83.95 36.77 5.70
C MET A 107 82.73 37.24 6.50
N LYS A 108 82.68 38.53 6.81
CA LYS A 108 81.58 39.18 7.53
C LYS A 108 81.11 40.42 6.77
N ASN A 109 79.80 40.60 6.70
CA ASN A 109 79.20 41.84 6.22
C ASN A 109 78.63 42.64 7.40
N PHE A 110 79.03 43.91 7.50
CA PHE A 110 78.60 44.86 8.52
C PHE A 110 77.64 45.85 7.89
N ILE A 111 76.38 45.83 8.32
CA ILE A 111 75.35 46.72 7.81
C ILE A 111 74.76 47.60 8.91
N THR A 112 74.31 48.79 8.55
CA THR A 112 73.58 49.68 9.45
C THR A 112 72.19 49.94 8.90
N LEU A 113 71.16 49.50 9.64
CA LEU A 113 69.76 49.66 9.30
C LEU A 113 69.15 50.84 10.07
N SER A 114 68.53 51.75 9.33
CA SER A 114 67.87 52.94 9.84
C SER A 114 66.38 52.88 9.50
N PRO A 115 65.53 52.30 10.38
CA PRO A 115 64.08 52.26 10.21
C PRO A 115 63.43 53.64 10.37
N ALA A 116 62.37 53.92 9.62
CA ALA A 116 61.49 55.05 9.96
C ALA A 116 60.57 54.68 11.12
N ILE A 117 60.09 53.43 11.14
CA ILE A 117 59.20 52.87 12.15
C ILE A 117 59.84 51.62 12.75
N LEU A 118 59.85 51.52 14.07
CA LEU A 118 60.31 50.34 14.80
C LEU A 118 59.20 49.83 15.71
N LYS A 119 58.76 48.58 15.50
CA LYS A 119 57.90 47.84 16.43
C LYS A 119 58.72 46.77 17.16
N LEU A 120 58.44 46.55 18.45
CA LEU A 120 59.01 45.49 19.27
C LEU A 120 57.86 44.59 19.75
N ASP A 121 57.88 43.31 19.38
CA ASP A 121 56.84 42.33 19.69
C ASP A 121 55.42 42.82 19.35
N GLY A 122 55.30 43.56 18.23
CA GLY A 122 54.06 44.15 17.74
C GLY A 122 53.74 45.55 18.30
N GLU A 123 54.42 46.01 19.35
CA GLU A 123 54.20 47.33 19.94
C GLU A 123 55.07 48.42 19.28
N LEU A 124 54.48 49.57 18.94
CA LEU A 124 55.21 50.69 18.36
C LEU A 124 56.21 51.28 19.38
N LEU A 125 57.50 51.21 19.05
CA LEU A 125 58.58 51.72 19.90
C LEU A 125 59.01 53.13 19.51
N HIS A 126 59.08 53.43 18.21
CA HIS A 126 59.35 54.78 17.70
C HIS A 126 58.92 54.93 16.24
N GLU A 127 58.59 56.17 15.86
CA GLU A 127 58.37 56.59 14.48
C GLU A 127 59.09 57.91 14.18
N ARG A 128 59.69 58.00 13.00
CA ARG A 128 60.39 59.19 12.50
C ARG A 128 59.51 59.94 11.51
N ASN A 129 59.71 61.26 11.44
CA ASN A 129 58.91 62.17 10.62
C ASN A 129 59.04 61.96 9.10
N TRP A 130 59.96 61.10 8.66
CA TRP A 130 60.16 60.72 7.25
C TRP A 130 59.61 59.33 6.92
N LYS A 131 58.80 58.72 7.81
CA LYS A 131 58.04 57.50 7.53
C LYS A 131 57.17 57.67 6.28
N LEU A 132 57.12 56.64 5.44
CA LEU A 132 56.21 56.57 4.29
C LEU A 132 54.94 55.80 4.65
N THR A 133 55.08 54.77 5.47
CA THR A 133 54.01 53.95 6.00
C THR A 133 53.26 54.72 7.09
N ASP A 134 51.94 54.86 6.92
CA ASP A 134 51.06 55.44 7.92
C ASP A 134 50.48 54.33 8.83
N LEU A 135 50.91 54.29 10.09
CA LEU A 135 50.45 53.30 11.08
C LEU A 135 49.03 53.58 11.60
N GLU A 136 48.54 54.82 11.50
CA GLU A 136 47.17 55.15 11.88
C GLU A 136 46.17 54.80 10.77
N ALA A 137 46.66 54.63 9.53
CA ALA A 137 45.91 53.99 8.46
C ALA A 137 45.71 52.47 8.70
N GLU A 138 46.51 51.79 9.55
CA GLU A 138 46.25 50.40 9.97
C GLU A 138 45.09 50.27 10.99
N LYS A 139 44.61 51.39 11.59
CA LYS A 139 43.44 51.43 12.48
C LYS A 139 42.15 51.91 11.80
N VAL A 140 42.22 52.22 10.52
CA VAL A 140 41.07 52.51 9.67
C VAL A 140 40.98 51.37 8.67
N ALA A 141 39.83 50.70 8.61
CA ALA A 141 39.62 49.56 7.74
C ALA A 141 40.08 49.86 6.30
N PRO A 142 40.76 48.92 5.61
CA PRO A 142 41.37 49.18 4.32
C PRO A 142 40.32 49.54 3.27
N THR A 143 40.53 50.66 2.58
CA THR A 143 39.86 50.94 1.30
C THR A 143 40.47 50.01 0.26
N THR A 144 39.76 48.92 -0.01
CA THR A 144 39.98 48.03 -1.14
C THR A 144 39.98 48.82 -2.45
N ILE A 145 40.94 48.52 -3.33
CA ILE A 145 40.75 48.69 -4.77
C ILE A 145 39.43 47.95 -5.08
N GLU A 146 38.38 48.67 -5.48
CA GLU A 146 37.17 48.05 -6.01
C GLU A 146 37.59 47.23 -7.24
N LYS A 147 37.86 45.93 -7.03
CA LYS A 147 37.46 44.95 -8.02
C LYS A 147 35.99 45.23 -8.28
N GLU A 148 35.60 45.38 -9.53
CA GLU A 148 34.18 45.43 -9.86
C GLU A 148 33.47 44.29 -9.12
N PRO A 149 32.30 44.57 -8.51
CA PRO A 149 31.58 43.57 -7.75
C PRO A 149 31.36 42.32 -8.63
N GLU A 150 32.11 41.25 -8.35
CA GLU A 150 32.02 40.03 -9.14
C GLU A 150 30.60 39.45 -8.94
N THR A 151 29.91 39.19 -10.05
CA THR A 151 28.63 38.49 -10.06
C THR A 151 28.78 37.14 -9.37
N GLN A 152 27.87 36.78 -8.46
CA GLN A 152 27.90 35.48 -7.77
C GLN A 152 26.51 34.89 -7.61
N ILE A 153 26.38 33.58 -7.84
CA ILE A 153 25.14 32.83 -7.55
C ILE A 153 25.28 32.23 -6.14
N MET A 154 24.51 32.71 -5.17
CA MET A 154 24.71 32.36 -3.75
C MET A 154 24.02 31.07 -3.33
N LYS A 155 22.71 30.97 -3.58
CA LYS A 155 21.89 29.83 -3.17
C LYS A 155 20.88 29.52 -4.26
N ILE A 156 20.52 28.24 -4.33
CA ILE A 156 19.47 27.72 -5.20
C ILE A 156 18.70 26.70 -4.35
N GLU A 157 17.47 27.03 -4.00
CA GLU A 157 16.65 26.29 -3.04
C GLU A 157 15.34 25.85 -3.72
N TRP A 158 14.96 24.61 -3.47
CA TRP A 158 13.64 24.08 -3.84
C TRP A 158 12.70 24.31 -2.66
N LEU A 159 11.52 24.85 -2.93
CA LEU A 159 10.53 25.14 -1.92
C LEU A 159 9.22 24.45 -2.27
N ASP A 160 8.48 23.99 -1.27
CA ASP A 160 7.09 23.57 -1.45
C ASP A 160 6.24 24.80 -1.78
N SER A 161 5.42 24.75 -2.82
CA SER A 161 4.69 25.93 -3.31
C SER A 161 3.62 26.44 -2.35
N GLU A 162 3.09 25.58 -1.48
CA GLU A 162 2.03 25.94 -0.52
C GLU A 162 2.62 26.52 0.78
N THR A 163 3.65 25.87 1.32
CA THR A 163 4.24 26.20 2.63
C THR A 163 5.44 27.14 2.53
N MET A 164 6.06 27.25 1.36
CA MET A 164 7.32 27.97 1.12
C MET A 164 8.50 27.46 1.97
N ASP A 165 8.41 26.23 2.49
CA ASP A 165 9.50 25.59 3.22
C ASP A 165 10.51 24.95 2.26
N ILE A 166 11.80 24.96 2.62
CA ILE A 166 12.85 24.31 1.82
C ILE A 166 12.64 22.80 1.83
N VAL A 167 12.48 22.21 0.65
CA VAL A 167 12.27 20.78 0.47
C VAL A 167 13.47 20.08 -0.18
N LYS A 168 13.70 18.84 0.24
CA LYS A 168 14.67 17.91 -0.39
C LYS A 168 13.98 16.77 -1.13
N LYS A 169 12.68 16.62 -0.93
CA LYS A 169 11.83 15.60 -1.54
C LYS A 169 10.46 16.19 -1.82
N THR A 170 9.82 15.73 -2.89
CA THR A 170 8.44 16.10 -3.23
C THR A 170 7.74 14.93 -3.91
N ASP A 171 6.42 14.98 -3.97
CA ASP A 171 5.60 14.00 -4.68
C ASP A 171 5.44 14.39 -6.16
N TYR A 172 5.13 13.41 -7.01
CA TYR A 172 4.54 13.71 -8.31
C TYR A 172 3.15 14.34 -8.12
N GLU A 173 2.71 15.15 -9.10
CA GLU A 173 1.50 15.97 -9.11
C GLU A 173 1.49 17.12 -8.09
N LYS A 174 2.61 17.38 -7.43
CA LYS A 174 2.82 18.56 -6.60
C LYS A 174 3.55 19.66 -7.35
N GLU A 175 3.32 20.88 -6.93
CA GLU A 175 4.02 22.06 -7.41
C GLU A 175 5.17 22.40 -6.46
N VAL A 176 6.29 22.83 -7.02
CA VAL A 176 7.44 23.31 -6.27
C VAL A 176 7.94 24.63 -6.84
N ASN A 177 8.52 25.46 -5.99
CA ASN A 177 9.20 26.66 -6.43
C ASN A 177 10.71 26.41 -6.44
N LEU A 178 11.42 27.07 -7.35
CA LEU A 178 12.87 27.11 -7.38
C LEU A 178 13.31 28.55 -7.25
N VAL A 179 13.98 28.89 -6.15
CA VAL A 179 14.45 30.26 -5.88
C VAL A 179 15.97 30.29 -5.87
N ALA A 180 16.54 31.26 -6.57
CA ALA A 180 17.97 31.53 -6.56
C ALA A 180 18.25 33.00 -6.27
N THR A 181 19.37 33.27 -5.58
CA THR A 181 19.83 34.65 -5.29
C THR A 181 21.15 34.91 -6.01
N ILE A 182 21.17 35.96 -6.82
CA ILE A 182 22.34 36.43 -7.57
C ILE A 182 22.79 37.76 -6.97
N ILE A 183 24.01 37.81 -6.45
CA ILE A 183 24.63 39.05 -5.98
C ILE A 183 25.35 39.72 -7.16
N ASN A 184 25.17 41.03 -7.31
CA ASN A 184 25.74 41.85 -8.38
C ASN A 184 25.40 41.31 -9.78
N PRO A 185 24.10 41.14 -10.12
CA PRO A 185 23.70 40.60 -11.42
C PRO A 185 24.14 41.54 -12.56
N ALA A 186 24.85 40.99 -13.53
CA ALA A 186 25.25 41.66 -14.76
C ALA A 186 24.22 41.35 -15.87
N GLY A 187 23.04 41.96 -15.77
CA GLY A 187 21.92 41.77 -16.69
C GLY A 187 20.58 41.65 -15.96
N SER A 188 19.48 41.59 -16.70
CA SER A 188 18.11 41.52 -16.14
C SER A 188 17.50 40.13 -16.14
N THR A 189 18.21 39.12 -16.66
CA THR A 189 17.69 37.75 -16.74
C THR A 189 18.75 36.70 -16.39
N ALA A 190 18.27 35.54 -15.95
CA ALA A 190 19.08 34.35 -15.73
C ALA A 190 18.48 33.14 -16.47
N SER A 191 19.34 32.26 -16.97
CA SER A 191 18.93 31.01 -17.60
C SER A 191 18.87 29.91 -16.55
N ILE A 192 17.78 29.16 -16.54
CA ILE A 192 17.55 28.06 -15.60
C ILE A 192 17.32 26.79 -16.40
N THR A 193 18.05 25.74 -16.05
CA THR A 193 17.85 24.43 -16.64
C THR A 193 17.63 23.38 -15.57
N ILE A 194 16.64 22.51 -15.75
CA ILE A 194 16.31 21.43 -14.82
C ILE A 194 16.46 20.10 -15.55
N GLU A 195 17.21 19.18 -14.96
CA GLU A 195 17.48 17.86 -15.51
C GLU A 195 17.29 16.79 -14.44
N LYS A 196 16.98 15.56 -14.86
CA LYS A 196 17.11 14.39 -13.99
C LYS A 196 18.60 14.06 -13.78
N GLU A 197 18.97 13.63 -12.57
CA GLU A 197 20.35 13.27 -12.20
C GLU A 197 20.92 12.20 -13.17
N ASP A 198 20.09 11.23 -13.54
CA ASP A 198 20.44 10.13 -14.44
C ASP A 198 20.42 10.49 -15.94
N LYS A 199 20.10 11.75 -16.29
CA LYS A 199 19.95 12.26 -17.66
C LYS A 199 18.88 11.54 -18.49
N SER A 200 17.94 10.86 -17.84
CA SER A 200 16.74 10.33 -18.51
C SER A 200 15.81 11.47 -18.93
N GLU A 201 14.86 11.15 -19.81
CA GLU A 201 13.87 12.12 -20.28
C GLU A 201 12.73 12.32 -19.29
N PHE A 202 12.10 13.49 -19.37
CA PHE A 202 10.87 13.83 -18.68
C PHE A 202 9.67 13.26 -19.45
N ASN A 203 9.49 13.72 -20.69
CA ASN A 203 8.46 13.29 -21.62
C ASN A 203 8.86 13.61 -23.08
N ASN A 204 8.34 12.85 -24.04
CA ASN A 204 8.49 13.11 -25.48
C ASN A 204 9.94 13.38 -25.95
N GLY A 205 10.94 12.66 -25.41
CA GLY A 205 12.36 12.88 -25.75
C GLY A 205 13.03 14.09 -25.08
N LYS A 206 12.31 14.88 -24.27
CA LYS A 206 12.84 16.07 -23.59
C LYS A 206 13.64 15.67 -22.35
N LYS A 207 14.96 15.90 -22.37
CA LYS A 207 15.88 15.58 -21.24
C LYS A 207 16.14 16.74 -20.27
N GLN A 208 15.74 17.95 -20.65
CA GLN A 208 15.99 19.17 -19.91
C GLN A 208 14.78 20.09 -20.04
N LEU A 209 14.36 20.70 -18.94
CA LEU A 209 13.46 21.86 -18.93
C LEU A 209 14.32 23.13 -18.91
N SER A 210 14.00 24.11 -19.74
CA SER A 210 14.76 25.36 -19.87
C SER A 210 13.83 26.54 -19.69
N PHE A 211 14.24 27.48 -18.85
CA PHE A 211 13.50 28.69 -18.50
C PHE A 211 14.46 29.89 -18.56
N THR A 212 13.90 31.07 -18.83
CA THR A 212 14.63 32.34 -18.77
C THR A 212 13.79 33.29 -17.94
N GLU A 213 14.24 33.55 -16.72
CA GLU A 213 13.48 34.32 -15.74
C GLU A 213 14.14 35.67 -15.48
N SER A 214 13.32 36.66 -15.13
CA SER A 214 13.81 37.99 -14.77
C SER A 214 14.47 37.97 -13.38
N ILE A 215 15.51 38.79 -13.23
CA ILE A 215 16.18 39.02 -11.94
C ILE A 215 15.49 40.22 -11.27
N ALA A 216 14.95 40.01 -10.08
CA ALA A 216 14.34 41.06 -9.27
C ALA A 216 15.39 42.05 -8.74
N ASP A 217 14.92 43.21 -8.25
CA ASP A 217 15.79 44.28 -7.74
C ASP A 217 16.69 43.84 -6.58
N ASP A 218 16.27 42.83 -5.82
CA ASP A 218 17.03 42.23 -4.73
C ASP A 218 17.97 41.08 -5.17
N GLY A 219 18.05 40.81 -6.47
CA GLY A 219 18.87 39.75 -7.06
C GLY A 219 18.18 38.38 -7.12
N THR A 220 16.91 38.28 -6.74
CA THR A 220 16.17 37.01 -6.73
C THR A 220 15.72 36.60 -8.13
N VAL A 221 15.79 35.30 -8.41
CA VAL A 221 15.25 34.64 -9.61
C VAL A 221 14.39 33.46 -9.16
N GLU A 222 13.19 33.33 -9.70
CA GLU A 222 12.24 32.31 -9.26
C GLU A 222 11.55 31.61 -10.44
N ILE A 223 11.40 30.29 -10.33
CA ILE A 223 10.36 29.54 -11.04
C ILE A 223 9.28 29.23 -9.99
N SER A 224 8.09 29.78 -10.17
CA SER A 224 6.95 29.52 -9.30
C SER A 224 6.08 28.39 -9.87
N GLU A 225 5.51 27.57 -9.00
CA GLU A 225 4.50 26.56 -9.33
C GLU A 225 4.94 25.57 -10.42
N LEU A 226 6.20 25.11 -10.38
CA LEU A 226 6.66 24.05 -11.26
C LEU A 226 5.95 22.73 -10.90
N LEU A 227 4.97 22.35 -11.70
CA LEU A 227 4.28 21.07 -11.57
C LEU A 227 5.21 19.90 -11.87
N ILE A 228 5.36 18.99 -10.90
CA ILE A 228 6.02 17.70 -11.07
C ILE A 228 5.05 16.75 -11.77
N GLU A 229 5.11 16.63 -13.10
CA GLU A 229 4.08 15.89 -13.85
C GLU A 229 4.10 14.37 -13.58
N GLU A 230 2.92 13.73 -13.50
CA GLU A 230 2.80 12.26 -13.34
C GLU A 230 3.50 11.49 -14.46
N ILE A 231 3.48 11.99 -15.69
CA ILE A 231 4.13 11.37 -16.85
C ILE A 231 5.65 11.21 -16.67
N TRP A 232 6.27 12.00 -15.78
CA TRP A 232 7.69 11.85 -15.47
C TRP A 232 7.98 10.55 -14.71
N ASP A 233 7.04 10.06 -13.88
CA ASP A 233 7.12 8.74 -13.21
C ASP A 233 6.98 7.60 -14.22
N GLU A 234 6.07 7.74 -15.18
CA GLU A 234 5.85 6.72 -16.23
C GLU A 234 7.10 6.48 -17.08
N ASN A 235 7.89 7.52 -17.31
CA ASN A 235 9.15 7.47 -18.07
C ASN A 235 10.39 7.25 -17.19
N ARG A 236 10.21 7.01 -15.89
CA ARG A 236 11.32 6.87 -14.94
C ARG A 236 12.19 5.65 -15.28
N LYS A 237 13.51 5.85 -15.32
CA LYS A 237 14.51 4.78 -15.47
C LYS A 237 15.19 4.38 -14.16
N ALA A 238 15.45 5.36 -13.30
CA ALA A 238 15.99 5.13 -11.97
C ALA A 238 14.93 4.52 -11.03
N LYS A 239 15.38 4.02 -9.87
CA LYS A 239 14.43 3.61 -8.81
C LYS A 239 13.65 4.81 -8.26
N VAL A 240 14.28 5.98 -8.24
CA VAL A 240 13.76 7.25 -7.74
C VAL A 240 14.34 8.35 -8.62
N ASP A 241 13.50 9.23 -9.15
CA ASP A 241 13.98 10.39 -9.91
C ASP A 241 14.54 11.45 -8.95
N LYS A 242 15.60 12.13 -9.37
CA LYS A 242 16.15 13.28 -8.64
C LYS A 242 16.38 14.43 -9.61
N LEU A 243 15.83 15.60 -9.29
CA LEU A 243 15.97 16.79 -10.11
C LEU A 243 17.16 17.62 -9.64
N ILE A 244 17.88 18.18 -10.60
CA ILE A 244 18.95 19.16 -10.37
C ILE A 244 18.72 20.37 -11.27
N ALA A 245 18.65 21.55 -10.66
CA ALA A 245 18.59 22.80 -11.38
C ALA A 245 20.01 23.36 -11.57
N THR A 246 20.27 23.98 -12.72
CA THR A 246 21.47 24.75 -13.00
C THR A 246 21.05 26.17 -13.36
N ILE A 247 21.51 27.14 -12.57
CA ILE A 247 21.35 28.57 -12.86
C ILE A 247 22.60 29.04 -13.57
N GLU A 248 22.43 29.69 -14.71
CA GLU A 248 23.48 30.30 -15.51
C GLU A 248 23.21 31.80 -15.68
N HIS A 249 24.18 32.62 -15.27
CA HIS A 249 24.15 34.06 -15.45
C HIS A 249 25.57 34.58 -15.62
N ASN A 250 25.81 35.40 -16.65
CA ASN A 250 27.12 35.96 -16.98
C ASN A 250 28.28 34.92 -17.02
N ASN A 251 28.06 33.79 -17.70
CA ASN A 251 28.98 32.63 -17.79
C ASN A 251 29.28 31.90 -16.45
N ILE A 252 28.65 32.31 -15.35
CA ILE A 252 28.74 31.63 -14.06
C ILE A 252 27.61 30.62 -13.99
N LYS A 253 27.93 29.37 -13.68
CA LYS A 253 26.96 28.29 -13.53
C LYS A 253 27.02 27.75 -12.11
N LYS A 254 25.86 27.56 -11.48
CA LYS A 254 25.75 26.89 -10.18
C LYS A 254 24.59 25.90 -10.20
N LYS A 255 24.80 24.76 -9.52
CA LYS A 255 23.80 23.71 -9.40
C LYS A 255 23.11 23.77 -8.04
N SER A 256 21.82 23.45 -8.03
CA SER A 256 21.04 23.25 -6.80
C SER A 256 21.46 21.97 -6.07
N GLY A 257 20.92 21.80 -4.85
CA GLY A 257 20.79 20.46 -4.26
C GLY A 257 19.84 19.58 -5.09
N LEU A 258 19.90 18.27 -4.85
CA LEU A 258 18.98 17.32 -5.47
C LEU A 258 17.61 17.40 -4.82
N LEU A 259 16.56 17.44 -5.64
CA LEU A 259 15.17 17.26 -5.22
C LEU A 259 14.73 15.83 -5.57
N GLU A 260 14.51 15.00 -4.56
CA GLU A 260 14.08 13.60 -4.75
C GLU A 260 12.57 13.51 -5.01
N LEU A 261 12.15 12.83 -6.09
CA LEU A 261 10.74 12.64 -6.41
C LEU A 261 10.25 11.31 -5.86
N ILE A 262 9.35 11.34 -4.88
CA ILE A 262 8.87 10.14 -4.20
C ILE A 262 7.96 9.35 -5.16
N PRO A 263 8.34 8.11 -5.55
CA PRO A 263 7.50 7.28 -6.43
C PRO A 263 6.12 7.05 -5.82
N PRO A 264 5.01 7.23 -6.55
CA PRO A 264 3.69 6.90 -6.02
C PRO A 264 3.60 5.39 -5.77
N PRO A 265 2.98 4.95 -4.66
CA PRO A 265 2.85 3.53 -4.36
C PRO A 265 1.97 2.83 -5.41
N LYS A 266 2.41 1.65 -5.85
CA LYS A 266 1.73 0.79 -6.83
C LYS A 266 1.44 -0.54 -6.14
N VAL A 267 0.30 -0.59 -5.45
CA VAL A 267 -0.15 -1.74 -4.65
C VAL A 267 -1.56 -2.10 -5.07
N LEU A 268 -1.81 -3.39 -5.29
CA LEU A 268 -3.18 -3.92 -5.41
C LEU A 268 -3.56 -4.68 -4.15
N VAL A 269 -4.77 -4.45 -3.66
CA VAL A 269 -5.34 -5.11 -2.49
C VAL A 269 -6.51 -5.99 -2.91
N ASN A 270 -6.47 -7.25 -2.48
CA ASN A 270 -7.60 -8.17 -2.54
C ASN A 270 -8.06 -8.53 -1.13
N PHE A 271 -9.37 -8.51 -0.92
CA PHE A 271 -9.97 -8.92 0.34
C PHE A 271 -10.37 -10.39 0.28
N ARG A 272 -10.11 -11.15 1.35
CA ARG A 272 -10.54 -12.56 1.46
C ARG A 272 -11.22 -12.78 2.81
N PRO A 273 -12.18 -13.70 2.91
CA PRO A 273 -12.60 -14.18 4.23
C PRO A 273 -11.43 -14.86 4.95
N ILE A 274 -11.50 -14.94 6.28
CA ILE A 274 -10.54 -15.73 7.07
C ILE A 274 -10.68 -17.23 6.77
N ASP A 275 -9.63 -18.03 6.98
CA ASP A 275 -9.63 -19.48 6.67
C ASP A 275 -10.70 -20.28 7.42
N SER A 276 -11.09 -19.79 8.60
CA SER A 276 -12.14 -20.38 9.42
C SER A 276 -13.56 -19.93 9.05
N TRP A 277 -13.72 -19.08 8.02
CA TRP A 277 -15.04 -18.69 7.52
C TRP A 277 -15.81 -19.93 7.06
N LYS A 278 -17.08 -19.98 7.44
CA LYS A 278 -18.02 -21.04 7.08
C LYS A 278 -19.36 -20.44 6.65
N GLY A 279 -19.36 -19.24 6.08
CA GLY A 279 -20.56 -18.60 5.55
C GLY A 279 -21.40 -17.83 6.58
N GLU A 280 -20.79 -17.39 7.70
CA GLU A 280 -21.48 -16.59 8.74
C GLU A 280 -21.95 -15.20 8.25
N PHE A 281 -21.36 -14.72 7.17
CA PHE A 281 -21.72 -13.53 6.39
C PHE A 281 -21.47 -13.85 4.91
N GLY A 282 -22.11 -13.11 4.00
CA GLY A 282 -21.89 -13.32 2.57
C GLY A 282 -20.59 -12.66 2.14
N PHE A 283 -19.73 -13.42 1.47
CA PHE A 283 -18.51 -12.91 0.87
C PHE A 283 -18.25 -13.60 -0.46
N ASP A 284 -17.99 -12.83 -1.50
CA ASP A 284 -17.79 -13.36 -2.85
C ASP A 284 -16.68 -12.62 -3.60
N TRP A 285 -15.89 -13.35 -4.37
CA TRP A 285 -14.76 -12.83 -5.14
C TRP A 285 -14.55 -13.67 -6.41
N VAL A 286 -13.90 -13.09 -7.42
CA VAL A 286 -13.39 -13.88 -8.54
C VAL A 286 -12.39 -14.90 -7.98
N ARG A 287 -12.72 -16.19 -8.04
CA ARG A 287 -11.88 -17.25 -7.45
C ARG A 287 -10.57 -17.36 -8.22
N GLU A 288 -9.46 -17.41 -7.49
CA GLU A 288 -8.09 -17.33 -8.03
C GLU A 288 -7.19 -18.47 -7.51
N ASP A 289 -7.73 -19.46 -6.78
CA ASP A 289 -6.95 -20.51 -6.10
C ASP A 289 -5.85 -19.92 -5.24
N ASP A 290 -6.28 -18.98 -4.41
CA ASP A 290 -5.39 -18.22 -3.58
C ASP A 290 -5.65 -18.48 -2.10
N THR A 291 -6.85 -18.89 -1.68
CA THR A 291 -7.17 -19.16 -0.27
C THR A 291 -6.91 -20.61 0.13
N SER A 292 -7.01 -20.89 1.43
CA SER A 292 -7.02 -22.26 1.97
C SER A 292 -8.45 -22.83 2.10
N LEU A 293 -9.44 -22.12 1.57
CA LEU A 293 -10.83 -22.56 1.62
C LEU A 293 -11.04 -23.76 0.68
N PHE A 294 -11.97 -24.61 1.08
CA PHE A 294 -12.36 -25.77 0.30
C PHE A 294 -12.80 -25.34 -1.10
N ASN A 295 -12.30 -25.97 -2.16
CA ASN A 295 -12.72 -25.73 -3.54
C ASN A 295 -12.69 -24.26 -4.02
N ASP A 296 -11.72 -23.47 -3.57
CA ASP A 296 -11.37 -22.18 -4.18
C ASP A 296 -10.64 -22.40 -5.52
N ASN A 297 -11.26 -23.07 -6.50
CA ASN A 297 -10.63 -23.26 -7.80
C ASN A 297 -10.75 -21.99 -8.66
N LYS A 298 -9.72 -21.68 -9.45
CA LYS A 298 -9.73 -20.53 -10.37
C LYS A 298 -10.95 -20.53 -11.27
N PHE A 299 -11.69 -19.42 -11.31
CA PHE A 299 -12.80 -19.29 -12.24
C PHE A 299 -12.37 -19.40 -13.71
N GLU A 300 -11.13 -19.03 -14.03
CA GLU A 300 -10.56 -19.23 -15.37
C GLU A 300 -10.44 -20.70 -15.80
N ASP A 301 -10.46 -21.61 -14.82
CA ASP A 301 -10.37 -23.05 -15.05
C ASP A 301 -11.71 -23.76 -15.03
N ILE A 302 -12.71 -23.21 -14.34
CA ILE A 302 -13.96 -23.92 -14.05
C ILE A 302 -15.22 -23.23 -14.59
N VAL A 303 -15.14 -22.01 -15.10
CA VAL A 303 -16.28 -21.37 -15.79
C VAL A 303 -16.38 -21.93 -17.20
N SER A 304 -17.37 -22.78 -17.40
CA SER A 304 -17.50 -23.66 -18.55
C SER A 304 -18.97 -23.89 -18.89
N LYS A 305 -19.28 -24.06 -20.18
CA LYS A 305 -20.57 -24.64 -20.58
C LYS A 305 -20.54 -26.15 -20.51
N GLN A 306 -21.67 -26.75 -20.17
CA GLN A 306 -21.84 -28.19 -20.11
C GLN A 306 -22.52 -28.72 -21.37
N TYR A 307 -22.04 -29.87 -21.86
CA TYR A 307 -22.51 -30.54 -23.07
C TYR A 307 -22.81 -32.00 -22.80
N LYS A 308 -23.77 -32.55 -23.56
CA LYS A 308 -24.15 -33.97 -23.48
C LYS A 308 -23.05 -34.91 -23.97
N GLU A 309 -22.15 -34.41 -24.83
CA GLU A 309 -21.14 -35.20 -25.52
C GLU A 309 -19.78 -34.49 -25.56
N SER A 310 -18.68 -35.26 -25.67
CA SER A 310 -17.31 -34.75 -25.74
C SER A 310 -16.97 -33.99 -27.02
N SER A 311 -17.86 -34.03 -28.01
CA SER A 311 -17.78 -33.26 -29.26
C SER A 311 -18.20 -31.79 -29.07
N PHE A 312 -18.81 -31.45 -27.94
CA PHE A 312 -19.29 -30.11 -27.57
C PHE A 312 -20.27 -29.49 -28.57
N THR A 313 -21.19 -30.31 -29.11
CA THR A 313 -22.20 -29.90 -30.10
C THR A 313 -23.53 -29.51 -29.47
N THR A 314 -24.03 -30.31 -28.53
CA THR A 314 -25.33 -30.14 -27.88
C THR A 314 -25.15 -29.77 -26.42
N LEU A 315 -25.67 -28.62 -26.02
CA LEU A 315 -25.68 -28.19 -24.61
C LEU A 315 -26.50 -29.16 -23.76
N GLU A 316 -26.05 -29.38 -22.54
CA GLU A 316 -26.86 -30.05 -21.52
C GLU A 316 -28.06 -29.16 -21.16
N ASP A 317 -29.24 -29.76 -21.09
CA ASP A 317 -30.52 -29.10 -20.81
C ASP A 317 -31.20 -29.61 -19.52
N ASP A 318 -30.67 -30.67 -18.91
CA ASP A 318 -31.04 -31.08 -17.56
C ASP A 318 -30.22 -30.33 -16.50
N GLY A 319 -30.88 -29.44 -15.74
CA GLY A 319 -30.25 -28.70 -14.64
C GLY A 319 -29.71 -29.56 -13.49
N ASN A 320 -29.99 -30.86 -13.47
CA ASN A 320 -29.45 -31.83 -12.49
C ASN A 320 -28.30 -32.68 -13.06
N ALA A 321 -28.02 -32.61 -14.36
CA ALA A 321 -26.95 -33.37 -14.96
C ALA A 321 -25.60 -32.78 -14.54
N TYR A 322 -24.77 -33.57 -13.87
CA TYR A 322 -23.45 -33.15 -13.38
C TYR A 322 -22.28 -33.95 -13.99
N LYS A 323 -22.60 -35.02 -14.75
CA LYS A 323 -21.63 -35.94 -15.37
C LYS A 323 -21.34 -35.65 -16.85
N GLY A 324 -21.82 -34.52 -17.37
CA GLY A 324 -21.59 -34.11 -18.76
C GLY A 324 -20.14 -33.70 -19.04
N HIS A 325 -19.93 -33.16 -20.24
CA HIS A 325 -18.64 -32.67 -20.73
C HIS A 325 -18.56 -31.15 -20.63
N TYR A 326 -17.48 -30.61 -20.08
CA TYR A 326 -17.33 -29.17 -19.86
C TYR A 326 -16.33 -28.55 -20.83
N LYS A 327 -16.67 -27.36 -21.34
CA LYS A 327 -15.78 -26.56 -22.17
C LYS A 327 -15.77 -25.12 -21.66
N LYS A 328 -14.57 -24.61 -21.37
CA LYS A 328 -14.34 -23.23 -20.93
C LYS A 328 -14.97 -22.24 -21.91
N ASP A 329 -15.62 -21.23 -21.37
CA ASP A 329 -16.26 -20.18 -22.16
C ASP A 329 -15.75 -18.79 -21.72
N ALA A 330 -14.98 -18.15 -22.59
CA ALA A 330 -14.36 -16.86 -22.31
C ALA A 330 -15.39 -15.71 -22.19
N THR A 331 -16.52 -15.81 -22.90
CA THR A 331 -17.58 -14.79 -22.83
C THR A 331 -18.31 -14.90 -21.50
N LEU A 332 -18.64 -16.12 -21.09
CA LEU A 332 -19.25 -16.39 -19.79
C LEU A 332 -18.36 -15.92 -18.64
N LEU A 333 -17.07 -16.27 -18.69
CA LEU A 333 -16.08 -15.81 -17.70
C LEU A 333 -15.97 -14.28 -17.67
N LYS A 334 -15.91 -13.63 -18.84
CA LYS A 334 -15.87 -12.17 -18.93
C LYS A 334 -17.11 -11.55 -18.29
N ASN A 335 -18.31 -12.03 -18.65
CA ASN A 335 -19.57 -11.51 -18.11
C ASN A 335 -19.63 -11.68 -16.59
N LEU A 336 -19.25 -12.85 -16.07
CA LEU A 336 -19.15 -13.09 -14.63
C LEU A 336 -18.19 -12.10 -13.97
N LYS A 337 -16.97 -11.93 -14.51
CA LYS A 337 -15.94 -11.03 -13.97
C LYS A 337 -16.40 -9.57 -13.92
N GLU A 338 -17.16 -9.09 -14.91
CA GLU A 338 -17.70 -7.71 -14.87
C GLU A 338 -18.72 -7.49 -13.74
N MET A 339 -19.40 -8.53 -13.24
CA MET A 339 -20.30 -8.42 -12.07
C MET A 339 -19.57 -8.03 -10.78
N TYR A 340 -18.25 -8.22 -10.74
CA TYR A 340 -17.36 -7.84 -9.64
C TYR A 340 -16.85 -6.41 -9.77
N LYS A 341 -17.58 -5.55 -10.52
CA LYS A 341 -17.37 -4.09 -10.66
C LYS A 341 -15.88 -3.70 -10.67
N PRO A 342 -15.09 -4.22 -11.63
CA PRO A 342 -13.65 -3.96 -11.65
C PRO A 342 -13.35 -2.47 -11.80
N PHE A 343 -12.24 -2.02 -11.23
CA PHE A 343 -11.69 -0.68 -11.49
C PHE A 343 -10.42 -0.78 -12.35
N GLU A 344 -10.15 0.28 -13.12
CA GLU A 344 -8.93 0.36 -13.94
C GLU A 344 -7.71 0.66 -13.07
N VAL A 345 -6.64 -0.13 -13.25
CA VAL A 345 -5.35 0.10 -12.62
C VAL A 345 -4.57 1.08 -13.49
N THR A 346 -4.48 2.34 -13.08
CA THR A 346 -3.91 3.42 -13.91
C THR A 346 -2.45 3.20 -14.27
N TRP A 347 -1.68 2.57 -13.38
CA TRP A 347 -0.25 2.36 -13.50
C TRP A 347 0.15 0.99 -14.10
N LYS A 348 -0.81 0.17 -14.54
CA LYS A 348 -0.55 -1.17 -15.11
C LYS A 348 -1.27 -1.33 -16.44
N GLN A 349 -0.53 -1.72 -17.47
CA GLN A 349 -1.09 -2.00 -18.80
C GLN A 349 -0.98 -3.49 -19.14
N VAL A 350 -2.02 -4.00 -19.79
CA VAL A 350 -2.09 -5.35 -20.36
C VAL A 350 -2.37 -5.26 -21.86
N THR A 351 -2.00 -6.30 -22.60
CA THR A 351 -2.34 -6.41 -24.02
C THR A 351 -3.70 -7.10 -24.14
N ASP A 352 -4.67 -6.45 -24.76
CA ASP A 352 -5.98 -7.04 -25.01
C ASP A 352 -5.93 -8.09 -26.14
N SER A 353 -7.06 -8.76 -26.38
CA SER A 353 -7.19 -9.78 -27.43
C SER A 353 -6.98 -9.23 -28.86
N SER A 354 -7.00 -7.91 -29.05
CA SER A 354 -6.72 -7.25 -30.34
C SER A 354 -5.25 -6.83 -30.49
N GLY A 355 -4.41 -7.07 -29.49
CA GLY A 355 -3.01 -6.64 -29.48
C GLY A 355 -2.80 -5.20 -28.99
N LYS A 356 -3.87 -4.50 -28.58
CA LYS A 356 -3.79 -3.12 -28.09
C LYS A 356 -3.41 -3.10 -26.61
N LYS A 357 -2.56 -2.15 -26.23
CA LYS A 357 -2.28 -1.85 -24.82
C LYS A 357 -3.45 -1.13 -24.18
N VAL A 358 -4.00 -1.72 -23.12
CA VAL A 358 -5.11 -1.18 -22.33
C VAL A 358 -4.75 -1.23 -20.85
N LYS A 359 -5.43 -0.43 -20.02
CA LYS A 359 -5.25 -0.49 -18.56
C LYS A 359 -5.72 -1.83 -18.02
N ASP A 360 -5.00 -2.37 -17.05
CA ASP A 360 -5.39 -3.60 -16.37
C ASP A 360 -6.66 -3.38 -15.54
N LYS A 361 -7.43 -4.45 -15.34
CA LYS A 361 -8.65 -4.42 -14.53
C LYS A 361 -8.43 -5.17 -13.23
N HIS A 362 -8.66 -4.50 -12.11
CA HIS A 362 -8.67 -5.15 -10.80
C HIS A 362 -10.11 -5.46 -10.38
N TYR A 363 -10.43 -6.75 -10.25
CA TYR A 363 -11.76 -7.21 -9.86
C TYR A 363 -11.94 -7.07 -8.34
N THR A 364 -13.09 -6.54 -7.94
CA THR A 364 -13.37 -6.20 -6.54
C THR A 364 -14.23 -7.28 -5.89
N GLU A 365 -14.15 -7.40 -4.57
CA GLU A 365 -14.94 -8.40 -3.84
C GLU A 365 -16.31 -7.85 -3.42
N TRP A 366 -17.23 -8.74 -3.06
CA TRP A 366 -18.57 -8.43 -2.57
C TRP A 366 -18.73 -8.92 -1.12
N LEU A 367 -19.33 -8.07 -0.29
CA LEU A 367 -19.70 -8.35 1.09
C LEU A 367 -21.21 -8.16 1.27
N SER A 368 -21.83 -9.08 2.01
CA SER A 368 -23.19 -8.95 2.54
C SER A 368 -23.10 -8.91 4.07
N LEU A 369 -23.42 -7.76 4.65
CA LEU A 369 -23.27 -7.48 6.08
C LEU A 369 -24.37 -6.53 6.58
N LYS A 370 -25.22 -7.03 7.47
CA LYS A 370 -26.30 -6.25 8.10
C LYS A 370 -25.75 -5.23 9.09
N LYS A 371 -26.52 -4.16 9.33
CA LYS A 371 -26.28 -3.22 10.42
C LYS A 371 -26.03 -3.93 11.74
N GLY A 372 -25.00 -3.50 12.46
CA GLY A 372 -24.59 -4.03 13.76
C GLY A 372 -23.80 -5.35 13.69
N LYS A 373 -23.60 -5.93 12.49
CA LYS A 373 -22.80 -7.14 12.30
C LYS A 373 -21.36 -6.80 11.91
N GLU A 374 -20.49 -7.79 12.08
CA GLU A 374 -19.06 -7.70 11.85
C GLU A 374 -18.60 -8.84 10.94
N ALA A 375 -17.71 -8.52 10.00
CA ALA A 375 -17.02 -9.48 9.14
C ALA A 375 -15.52 -9.42 9.44
N LYS A 376 -14.89 -10.59 9.57
CA LYS A 376 -13.42 -10.70 9.70
C LYS A 376 -12.84 -11.12 8.36
N ILE A 377 -11.94 -10.30 7.83
CA ILE A 377 -11.34 -10.47 6.52
C ILE A 377 -9.81 -10.41 6.60
N LYS A 378 -9.14 -11.10 5.68
CA LYS A 378 -7.72 -11.00 5.40
C LYS A 378 -7.48 -10.09 4.22
N ILE A 379 -6.31 -9.47 4.20
CA ILE A 379 -5.83 -8.67 3.09
C ILE A 379 -4.71 -9.42 2.39
N ARG A 380 -4.78 -9.44 1.06
CA ARG A 380 -3.66 -9.80 0.19
C ARG A 380 -3.22 -8.58 -0.56
N ILE A 381 -1.91 -8.47 -0.76
CA ILE A 381 -1.29 -7.37 -1.48
C ILE A 381 -0.48 -7.89 -2.64
N ASP A 382 -0.43 -7.12 -3.72
CA ASP A 382 0.57 -7.23 -4.79
C ASP A 382 1.30 -5.90 -4.89
N VAL A 383 2.54 -5.84 -4.37
CA VAL A 383 3.34 -4.61 -4.28
C VAL A 383 4.34 -4.54 -5.43
N THR A 384 4.11 -3.60 -6.35
CA THR A 384 4.99 -3.30 -7.49
C THR A 384 5.91 -2.12 -7.19
N GLU A 385 5.38 -1.07 -6.56
CA GLU A 385 6.16 0.08 -6.06
C GLU A 385 5.90 0.23 -4.56
N LYS A 386 6.94 0.61 -3.81
CA LYS A 386 6.92 0.57 -2.33
C LYS A 386 5.75 1.37 -1.74
N ALA A 387 5.20 0.82 -0.65
CA ALA A 387 4.30 1.51 0.26
C ALA A 387 4.71 1.17 1.69
N ASP A 388 4.48 2.09 2.62
CA ASP A 388 4.70 1.84 4.05
C ASP A 388 3.40 1.43 4.72
N PHE A 389 2.27 1.96 4.27
CA PHE A 389 0.98 1.74 4.89
C PHE A 389 -0.15 1.54 3.88
N LEU A 390 -1.14 0.78 4.32
CA LEU A 390 -2.50 0.77 3.77
C LEU A 390 -3.44 1.41 4.78
N GLU A 391 -4.38 2.22 4.31
CA GLU A 391 -5.40 2.82 5.19
C GLU A 391 -6.77 2.85 4.50
N PHE A 392 -7.80 2.46 5.25
CA PHE A 392 -9.18 2.59 4.81
C PHE A 392 -9.62 4.05 4.86
N ASP A 393 -10.27 4.52 3.80
CA ASP A 393 -10.92 5.83 3.81
C ASP A 393 -12.00 5.91 4.91
N ASP A 394 -12.23 7.11 5.44
CA ASP A 394 -13.32 7.32 6.37
C ASP A 394 -14.67 6.98 5.74
N ASN A 395 -15.49 6.24 6.47
CA ASN A 395 -16.77 5.77 5.98
C ASN A 395 -17.87 5.96 7.02
N ALA A 396 -18.97 6.60 6.62
CA ALA A 396 -20.11 6.85 7.50
C ALA A 396 -20.82 5.55 7.93
N ASN A 397 -20.77 4.51 7.11
CA ASN A 397 -21.50 3.25 7.29
C ASN A 397 -20.63 2.14 7.89
N PHE A 398 -19.30 2.24 7.85
CA PHE A 398 -18.40 1.18 8.33
C PHE A 398 -17.31 1.67 9.28
N ASN A 399 -16.90 0.79 10.19
CA ASN A 399 -15.69 0.95 10.99
C ASN A 399 -14.72 -0.20 10.69
N PHE A 400 -13.42 0.09 10.69
CA PHE A 400 -12.36 -0.86 10.38
C PHE A 400 -11.42 -1.00 11.57
N THR A 401 -11.06 -2.23 11.92
CA THR A 401 -10.10 -2.50 13.01
C THR A 401 -9.13 -3.60 12.57
N PRO A 402 -7.84 -3.26 12.34
CA PRO A 402 -7.29 -1.89 12.31
C PRO A 402 -7.77 -1.07 11.10
N LYS A 403 -7.70 0.27 11.20
CA LYS A 403 -7.96 1.18 10.07
C LYS A 403 -6.72 1.37 9.18
N LYS A 404 -5.53 1.35 9.79
CA LYS A 404 -4.22 1.52 9.14
C LYS A 404 -3.37 0.27 9.38
N ILE A 405 -2.70 -0.22 8.33
CA ILE A 405 -2.00 -1.50 8.28
C ILE A 405 -0.59 -1.26 7.77
N ASP A 406 0.42 -1.81 8.43
CA ASP A 406 1.83 -1.70 8.05
C ASP A 406 2.18 -2.72 6.94
N VAL A 407 2.72 -2.20 5.84
CA VAL A 407 3.22 -2.98 4.70
C VAL A 407 4.66 -2.63 4.33
N LYS A 408 5.39 -1.97 5.23
CA LYS A 408 6.77 -1.53 5.03
C LYS A 408 7.68 -2.72 4.72
N GLY A 409 8.49 -2.57 3.67
CA GLY A 409 9.42 -3.61 3.21
C GLY A 409 8.76 -4.84 2.56
N LYS A 410 7.44 -4.84 2.32
CA LYS A 410 6.77 -5.91 1.57
C LYS A 410 6.92 -5.66 0.07
N THR A 411 7.04 -6.74 -0.71
CA THR A 411 7.18 -6.72 -2.17
C THR A 411 6.44 -7.91 -2.78
N GLY A 412 5.95 -7.75 -4.02
CA GLY A 412 5.21 -8.76 -4.75
C GLY A 412 3.92 -9.22 -4.07
N LYS A 413 3.44 -10.41 -4.45
CA LYS A 413 2.22 -11.02 -3.92
C LYS A 413 2.42 -11.58 -2.52
N LYS A 414 1.67 -11.10 -1.53
CA LYS A 414 1.69 -11.59 -0.14
C LYS A 414 0.30 -11.60 0.48
N THR A 415 0.03 -12.60 1.31
CA THR A 415 -1.11 -12.58 2.24
C THR A 415 -0.64 -12.00 3.56
N LEU A 416 -1.34 -10.97 4.06
CA LEU A 416 -1.05 -10.39 5.36
C LEU A 416 -1.58 -11.30 6.47
N THR A 417 -0.84 -11.39 7.57
CA THR A 417 -1.25 -12.14 8.76
C THR A 417 -2.31 -11.41 9.58
N GLU A 418 -2.35 -10.08 9.46
CA GLU A 418 -3.31 -9.23 10.15
C GLU A 418 -4.73 -9.47 9.62
N VAL A 419 -5.68 -9.56 10.55
CA VAL A 419 -7.10 -9.71 10.27
C VAL A 419 -7.79 -8.39 10.51
N VAL A 420 -8.53 -7.90 9.52
CA VAL A 420 -9.34 -6.70 9.62
C VAL A 420 -10.76 -7.08 10.01
N THR A 421 -11.29 -6.42 11.03
CA THR A 421 -12.71 -6.47 11.36
C THR A 421 -13.42 -5.30 10.70
N VAL A 422 -14.38 -5.61 9.81
CA VAL A 422 -15.28 -4.64 9.18
C VAL A 422 -16.61 -4.67 9.93
N LYS A 423 -16.97 -3.57 10.58
CA LYS A 423 -18.25 -3.42 11.31
C LYS A 423 -19.21 -2.53 10.55
N CYS A 424 -20.41 -3.01 10.28
CA CYS A 424 -21.47 -2.19 9.69
C CYS A 424 -22.22 -1.40 10.76
N LYS A 425 -22.23 -0.06 10.66
CA LYS A 425 -22.86 0.87 11.60
C LYS A 425 -24.31 1.21 11.24
N ASN A 426 -24.56 1.40 9.95
CA ASN A 426 -25.81 1.95 9.43
C ASN A 426 -26.38 1.07 8.33
N GLU A 427 -27.69 1.22 8.10
CA GLU A 427 -28.33 0.70 6.90
C GLU A 427 -28.14 1.68 5.74
N PHE A 428 -28.12 1.17 4.51
CA PHE A 428 -27.95 1.97 3.30
C PHE A 428 -28.70 1.35 2.12
N THR A 429 -29.34 2.22 1.32
CA THR A 429 -30.27 1.83 0.24
C THR A 429 -29.61 1.56 -1.10
N THR A 430 -28.34 1.94 -1.26
CA THR A 430 -27.55 1.68 -2.46
C THR A 430 -26.29 0.93 -2.07
N ASP A 431 -25.78 0.08 -2.97
CA ASP A 431 -24.49 -0.58 -2.77
C ASP A 431 -23.42 0.46 -2.40
N GLN A 432 -22.53 0.06 -1.49
CA GLN A 432 -21.45 0.91 -0.98
C GLN A 432 -20.11 0.37 -1.47
N GLU A 433 -19.12 1.25 -1.58
CA GLU A 433 -17.73 0.88 -1.81
C GLU A 433 -16.91 1.23 -0.56
N ILE A 434 -16.18 0.26 -0.04
CA ILE A 434 -15.12 0.48 0.95
C ILE A 434 -13.81 0.64 0.18
N ILE A 435 -13.12 1.77 0.38
CA ILE A 435 -11.88 2.10 -0.31
C ILE A 435 -10.69 1.93 0.65
N ILE A 436 -9.63 1.28 0.17
CA ILE A 436 -8.33 1.23 0.84
C ILE A 436 -7.26 1.85 -0.06
N LYS A 437 -6.41 2.71 0.51
CA LYS A 437 -5.34 3.41 -0.21
C LYS A 437 -3.98 3.04 0.35
N ALA A 438 -2.97 3.04 -0.51
CA ALA A 438 -1.57 2.87 -0.16
C ALA A 438 -0.86 4.23 -0.10
N PHE A 439 0.06 4.40 0.83
CA PHE A 439 0.91 5.59 0.94
C PHE A 439 2.26 5.27 1.59
N GLN A 440 3.20 6.19 1.44
CA GLN A 440 4.50 6.17 2.12
C GLN A 440 4.46 7.16 3.29
N GLU A 441 5.22 6.89 4.35
CA GLU A 441 5.23 7.72 5.57
C GLU A 441 5.62 9.19 5.29
N ASP A 442 6.48 9.36 4.31
CA ASP A 442 7.05 10.64 3.88
C ASP A 442 6.24 11.36 2.78
N SER A 443 5.06 10.83 2.43
CA SER A 443 4.24 11.29 1.31
C SER A 443 2.77 11.34 1.71
N ASN A 444 2.11 12.44 1.37
CA ASN A 444 0.66 12.53 1.51
C ASN A 444 -0.09 11.95 0.28
N ASN A 445 0.65 11.46 -0.71
CA ASN A 445 0.09 10.90 -1.94
C ASN A 445 -0.48 9.50 -1.70
N ARG A 446 -1.78 9.46 -1.36
CA ARG A 446 -2.55 8.23 -1.14
C ARG A 446 -3.10 7.72 -2.46
N LYS A 447 -2.58 6.59 -2.96
CA LYS A 447 -3.07 5.97 -4.20
C LYS A 447 -4.08 4.85 -3.90
N LEU A 448 -5.12 4.75 -4.71
CA LEU A 448 -6.11 3.67 -4.62
C LEU A 448 -5.42 2.31 -4.72
N ALA A 449 -5.62 1.46 -3.72
CA ALA A 449 -5.04 0.12 -3.68
C ALA A 449 -6.09 -0.98 -3.84
N GLY A 450 -7.31 -0.78 -3.33
CA GLY A 450 -8.38 -1.75 -3.49
C GLY A 450 -9.76 -1.19 -3.14
N LYS A 451 -10.78 -1.95 -3.54
CA LYS A 451 -12.18 -1.69 -3.23
C LYS A 451 -12.87 -2.97 -2.78
N LEU A 452 -13.75 -2.86 -1.80
CA LEU A 452 -14.67 -3.92 -1.38
C LEU A 452 -16.11 -3.40 -1.52
N ASN A 453 -16.90 -4.03 -2.38
CA ASN A 453 -18.30 -3.69 -2.51
C ASN A 453 -19.10 -4.27 -1.35
N VAL A 454 -20.11 -3.53 -0.90
CA VAL A 454 -21.07 -4.01 0.10
C VAL A 454 -22.47 -3.87 -0.46
N TRP A 455 -23.19 -4.98 -0.53
CA TRP A 455 -24.56 -5.02 -1.03
C TRP A 455 -25.51 -4.27 -0.10
N SER A 456 -26.36 -3.41 -0.68
CA SER A 456 -27.40 -2.62 0.03
C SER A 456 -28.14 -3.43 1.08
N ASN A 457 -28.17 -2.93 2.32
CA ASN A 457 -28.68 -3.66 3.49
C ASN A 457 -29.80 -2.92 4.20
N ASP A 458 -30.52 -2.06 3.48
CA ASP A 458 -31.72 -1.44 4.03
C ASP A 458 -32.86 -2.46 4.19
N ALA A 459 -33.89 -2.05 4.93
CA ALA A 459 -35.02 -2.89 5.27
C ALA A 459 -35.73 -3.54 4.05
N SER A 460 -35.67 -2.96 2.85
CA SER A 460 -36.29 -3.55 1.65
C SER A 460 -35.67 -4.89 1.24
N ASN A 461 -34.38 -5.07 1.50
CA ASN A 461 -33.64 -6.31 1.28
C ASN A 461 -33.69 -7.25 2.49
N HIS A 462 -34.26 -6.86 3.63
CA HIS A 462 -34.40 -7.75 4.78
C HIS A 462 -35.67 -8.60 4.66
N LYS A 463 -35.51 -9.90 4.34
CA LYS A 463 -36.64 -10.82 4.14
C LYS A 463 -36.79 -11.77 5.31
N ASN A 464 -38.04 -12.01 5.71
CA ASN A 464 -38.38 -12.99 6.73
C ASN A 464 -39.27 -14.08 6.14
N LYS A 465 -38.87 -15.35 6.30
CA LYS A 465 -39.68 -16.50 5.87
C LYS A 465 -40.26 -17.23 7.08
N LYS A 466 -41.58 -17.37 7.14
CA LYS A 466 -42.24 -18.25 8.13
C LYS A 466 -42.03 -19.71 7.71
N VAL A 467 -41.36 -20.48 8.55
CA VAL A 467 -41.09 -21.91 8.31
C VAL A 467 -41.68 -22.75 9.43
N VAL A 468 -42.39 -23.81 9.07
CA VAL A 468 -42.77 -24.88 9.99
C VAL A 468 -41.88 -26.09 9.72
N PHE A 469 -41.10 -26.46 10.73
CA PHE A 469 -40.24 -27.63 10.74
C PHE A 469 -41.05 -28.80 11.28
N VAL A 470 -41.32 -29.79 10.44
CA VAL A 470 -42.22 -30.91 10.75
C VAL A 470 -41.38 -32.15 11.00
N GLN A 471 -41.33 -32.58 12.26
CA GLN A 471 -40.73 -33.84 12.65
C GLN A 471 -41.74 -34.96 12.40
N ILE A 472 -41.37 -35.91 11.53
CA ILE A 472 -42.21 -37.06 11.23
C ILE A 472 -41.78 -38.23 12.10
N LYS A 473 -42.77 -38.84 12.76
CA LYS A 473 -42.65 -40.08 13.51
C LYS A 473 -43.32 -41.21 12.74
N THR A 474 -42.60 -42.32 12.50
CA THR A 474 -43.12 -43.47 11.75
C THR A 474 -42.68 -44.80 12.36
N ASP A 475 -43.39 -45.90 12.05
CA ASP A 475 -42.97 -47.29 12.32
C ASP A 475 -43.14 -48.12 11.05
N ILE A 476 -42.33 -47.82 10.02
CA ILE A 476 -42.45 -48.47 8.70
C ILE A 476 -41.99 -49.93 8.68
N THR A 477 -41.35 -50.42 9.74
CA THR A 477 -40.91 -51.82 9.88
C THR A 477 -41.91 -52.65 10.68
N GLY A 478 -42.91 -52.03 11.33
CA GLY A 478 -43.86 -52.71 12.21
C GLY A 478 -43.18 -53.30 13.45
N SER A 479 -42.07 -52.71 13.88
CA SER A 479 -41.24 -53.22 14.98
C SER A 479 -41.74 -52.81 16.36
N GLY A 480 -42.70 -51.88 16.42
CA GLY A 480 -43.17 -51.25 17.66
C GLY A 480 -42.19 -50.21 18.21
N VAL A 481 -41.08 -49.94 17.51
CA VAL A 481 -40.09 -48.90 17.87
C VAL A 481 -40.14 -47.80 16.80
N PRO A 482 -40.83 -46.67 17.09
CA PRO A 482 -40.93 -45.59 16.13
C PRO A 482 -39.60 -44.90 15.88
N ASN A 483 -39.35 -44.60 14.62
CA ASN A 483 -38.34 -43.66 14.18
C ASN A 483 -38.88 -42.24 14.31
N ILE A 484 -38.07 -41.33 14.85
CA ILE A 484 -38.42 -39.93 15.07
C ILE A 484 -37.30 -39.07 14.51
N SER A 485 -37.62 -38.18 13.58
CA SER A 485 -36.63 -37.23 13.05
C SER A 485 -36.32 -36.11 14.04
N ASN A 486 -35.22 -35.38 13.82
CA ASN A 486 -34.81 -34.27 14.69
C ASN A 486 -34.52 -33.00 13.88
N ALA A 487 -35.37 -31.98 14.06
CA ALA A 487 -35.23 -30.69 13.39
C ALA A 487 -34.66 -29.58 14.30
N SER A 488 -34.20 -29.91 15.52
CA SER A 488 -33.84 -28.92 16.55
C SER A 488 -32.72 -27.97 16.11
N ASN A 489 -31.79 -28.43 15.27
CA ASN A 489 -30.65 -27.64 14.80
C ASN A 489 -30.91 -26.89 13.49
N GLU A 490 -32.04 -27.14 12.83
CA GLU A 490 -32.30 -26.68 11.47
C GLU A 490 -32.51 -25.17 11.41
N LYS A 491 -33.15 -24.58 12.43
CA LYS A 491 -33.33 -23.12 12.52
C LYS A 491 -31.99 -22.39 12.49
N ALA A 492 -31.00 -22.86 13.25
CA ALA A 492 -29.67 -22.25 13.29
C ALA A 492 -28.90 -22.49 11.98
N ARG A 493 -28.95 -23.72 11.47
CA ARG A 493 -28.27 -24.15 10.24
C ARG A 493 -28.74 -23.37 9.01
N ILE A 494 -30.05 -23.24 8.81
CA ILE A 494 -30.62 -22.53 7.65
C ILE A 494 -30.35 -21.04 7.75
N ASN A 495 -30.57 -20.43 8.92
CA ASN A 495 -30.28 -19.01 9.13
C ASN A 495 -28.81 -18.67 8.86
N LYS A 496 -27.88 -19.58 9.17
CA LYS A 496 -26.46 -19.36 8.90
C LYS A 496 -26.20 -19.03 7.43
N TYR A 497 -26.78 -19.78 6.50
CA TYR A 497 -26.53 -19.61 5.07
C TYR A 497 -27.45 -18.58 4.41
N LEU A 498 -28.73 -18.55 4.79
CA LEU A 498 -29.70 -17.60 4.22
C LEU A 498 -29.39 -16.14 4.55
N ASN A 499 -28.68 -15.90 5.66
CA ASN A 499 -28.24 -14.56 6.02
C ASN A 499 -27.29 -13.91 5.00
N GLN A 500 -26.59 -14.70 4.19
CA GLN A 500 -25.78 -14.16 3.08
C GLN A 500 -26.66 -13.41 2.07
N ALA A 501 -27.91 -13.84 1.90
CA ALA A 501 -28.92 -13.20 1.06
C ALA A 501 -29.84 -12.25 1.85
N TYR A 502 -29.49 -11.87 3.09
CA TYR A 502 -30.33 -11.12 4.02
C TYR A 502 -31.71 -11.74 4.31
N VAL A 503 -31.83 -13.05 4.13
CA VAL A 503 -33.03 -13.82 4.46
C VAL A 503 -32.88 -14.45 5.84
N GLU A 504 -33.88 -14.26 6.69
CA GLU A 504 -33.96 -14.88 8.01
C GLU A 504 -35.29 -15.62 8.20
N LEU A 505 -35.28 -16.56 9.15
CA LEU A 505 -36.50 -17.20 9.62
C LEU A 505 -37.29 -16.24 10.50
N HIS A 506 -38.56 -16.07 10.17
CA HIS A 506 -39.49 -15.26 10.95
C HIS A 506 -39.62 -15.81 12.39
N PRO A 507 -39.80 -14.96 13.42
CA PRO A 507 -39.97 -15.41 14.82
C PRO A 507 -41.02 -16.51 15.02
N ASP A 508 -42.15 -16.45 14.32
CA ASP A 508 -43.21 -17.47 14.32
C ASP A 508 -42.79 -18.87 13.79
N SER A 509 -41.58 -19.00 13.24
CA SER A 509 -41.08 -20.29 12.75
C SER A 509 -40.84 -21.25 13.90
N LYS A 510 -41.36 -22.47 13.77
CA LYS A 510 -41.43 -23.43 14.88
C LYS A 510 -41.37 -24.87 14.41
N ILE A 511 -41.13 -25.74 15.38
CA ILE A 511 -41.10 -27.18 15.20
C ILE A 511 -42.44 -27.76 15.63
N VAL A 512 -42.95 -28.72 14.87
CA VAL A 512 -44.18 -29.47 15.14
C VAL A 512 -43.97 -30.94 14.80
N ASP A 513 -44.75 -31.81 15.43
CA ASP A 513 -44.70 -33.25 15.21
C ASP A 513 -45.91 -33.73 14.40
N ILE A 514 -45.69 -34.69 13.50
CA ILE A 514 -46.73 -35.51 12.89
C ILE A 514 -46.41 -36.98 13.20
N ASP A 515 -47.37 -37.67 13.81
CA ASP A 515 -47.28 -39.11 14.08
C ASP A 515 -48.03 -39.91 13.02
N LEU A 516 -47.28 -40.65 12.20
CA LEU A 516 -47.79 -41.52 11.14
C LEU A 516 -47.70 -43.01 11.51
N THR A 517 -47.36 -43.35 12.76
CA THR A 517 -47.17 -44.75 13.18
C THR A 517 -48.43 -45.60 13.02
N THR A 518 -49.62 -44.99 13.15
CA THR A 518 -50.92 -45.67 12.98
C THR A 518 -51.60 -45.32 11.66
N ASP A 519 -50.98 -44.51 10.79
CA ASP A 519 -51.59 -44.11 9.52
C ASP A 519 -51.41 -45.21 8.47
N THR A 520 -52.49 -45.96 8.24
CA THR A 520 -52.52 -47.05 7.26
C THR A 520 -52.29 -46.58 5.82
N ASN A 521 -52.63 -45.33 5.48
CA ASN A 521 -52.40 -44.77 4.15
C ASN A 521 -50.92 -44.47 3.90
N PHE A 522 -50.13 -44.19 4.94
CA PHE A 522 -48.70 -43.86 4.78
C PHE A 522 -47.88 -45.03 4.19
N SER A 523 -48.30 -46.28 4.44
CA SER A 523 -47.65 -47.48 3.93
C SER A 523 -47.45 -47.49 2.42
N ARG A 524 -48.31 -46.81 1.65
CA ARG A 524 -48.19 -46.68 0.18
C ARG A 524 -46.93 -45.94 -0.26
N PHE A 525 -46.34 -45.14 0.63
CA PHE A 525 -45.10 -44.40 0.39
C PHE A 525 -43.87 -45.22 0.79
N VAL A 526 -44.02 -46.44 1.31
CA VAL A 526 -42.90 -47.26 1.76
C VAL A 526 -42.51 -48.27 0.67
N LYS A 527 -41.21 -48.39 0.39
CA LYS A 527 -40.65 -49.44 -0.45
C LYS A 527 -39.28 -49.85 0.06
N ASN A 528 -39.09 -51.15 0.34
CA ASN A 528 -37.84 -51.71 0.85
C ASN A 528 -37.30 -50.97 2.11
N GLY A 529 -38.18 -50.61 3.05
CA GLY A 529 -37.81 -49.87 4.26
C GLY A 529 -37.38 -48.41 4.01
N LYS A 530 -37.74 -47.83 2.86
CA LYS A 530 -37.43 -46.45 2.47
C LYS A 530 -38.68 -45.70 2.03
N ILE A 531 -38.63 -44.37 2.08
CA ILE A 531 -39.76 -43.49 1.76
C ILE A 531 -39.70 -43.03 0.30
N LYS A 532 -40.74 -43.29 -0.47
CA LYS A 532 -40.94 -42.84 -1.85
C LYS A 532 -41.50 -41.42 -1.89
N THR A 533 -41.13 -40.68 -2.92
CA THR A 533 -41.71 -39.35 -3.20
C THR A 533 -43.12 -39.42 -3.78
N ILE A 534 -43.54 -40.59 -4.29
CA ILE A 534 -44.88 -40.85 -4.85
C ILE A 534 -45.42 -42.15 -4.25
N GLY A 535 -46.64 -42.07 -3.71
CA GLY A 535 -47.39 -43.19 -3.17
C GLY A 535 -48.04 -44.03 -4.26
N ASP A 536 -48.11 -45.35 -4.06
CA ASP A 536 -48.77 -46.24 -5.02
C ASP A 536 -50.29 -46.07 -4.97
N ALA A 537 -50.95 -46.31 -6.11
CA ALA A 537 -52.39 -46.35 -6.16
C ALA A 537 -52.89 -47.64 -5.48
N VAL A 538 -54.01 -47.53 -4.77
CA VAL A 538 -54.71 -48.66 -4.17
C VAL A 538 -55.98 -48.90 -5.00
N PRO A 539 -56.17 -50.09 -5.60
CA PRO A 539 -57.36 -50.38 -6.41
C PRO A 539 -58.62 -50.39 -5.54
N ALA A 540 -59.77 -50.06 -6.14
CA ALA A 540 -61.05 -50.22 -5.48
C ALA A 540 -61.29 -51.70 -5.14
N ILE A 541 -61.77 -51.96 -3.94
CA ILE A 541 -62.21 -53.30 -3.54
C ILE A 541 -63.74 -53.33 -3.69
N PRO A 542 -64.29 -54.19 -4.57
CA PRO A 542 -65.74 -54.28 -4.75
C PRO A 542 -66.41 -54.77 -3.47
N ALA A 543 -67.66 -54.35 -3.26
CA ALA A 543 -68.44 -54.84 -2.13
C ALA A 543 -68.59 -56.37 -2.21
N VAL A 544 -68.39 -57.05 -1.09
CA VAL A 544 -68.69 -58.49 -0.97
C VAL A 544 -70.12 -58.61 -0.44
N PRO A 545 -71.06 -59.17 -1.21
CA PRO A 545 -72.44 -59.34 -0.74
C PRO A 545 -72.50 -60.31 0.44
N ALA A 546 -73.48 -60.12 1.32
CA ALA A 546 -73.71 -61.02 2.46
C ALA A 546 -74.01 -62.45 1.97
N VAL A 547 -73.46 -63.46 2.65
CA VAL A 547 -73.75 -64.88 2.40
C VAL A 547 -74.67 -65.39 3.51
N ALA A 548 -75.84 -65.91 3.13
CA ALA A 548 -76.80 -66.47 4.08
C ALA A 548 -76.23 -67.72 4.80
N ALA A 549 -76.66 -67.95 6.04
CA ALA A 549 -76.28 -69.14 6.79
C ALA A 549 -76.79 -70.42 6.10
N THR A 550 -76.03 -71.51 6.19
CA THR A 550 -76.46 -72.87 5.82
C THR A 550 -76.53 -73.76 7.06
N LEU A 551 -77.02 -75.01 6.91
CA LEU A 551 -77.12 -75.97 8.02
C LEU A 551 -75.79 -76.29 8.71
N THR A 552 -74.66 -75.98 8.07
CA THR A 552 -73.31 -76.26 8.60
C THR A 552 -72.39 -75.03 8.65
N THR A 553 -72.84 -73.85 8.19
CA THR A 553 -72.03 -72.61 8.22
C THR A 553 -72.83 -71.37 8.63
N PRO A 554 -72.28 -70.51 9.50
CA PRO A 554 -72.92 -69.25 9.89
C PRO A 554 -72.94 -68.22 8.74
N ALA A 555 -73.87 -67.26 8.83
CA ALA A 555 -73.97 -66.17 7.86
C ALA A 555 -72.73 -65.27 7.89
N ILE A 556 -72.28 -64.84 6.72
CA ILE A 556 -71.18 -63.87 6.57
C ILE A 556 -71.78 -62.51 6.21
N PRO A 557 -71.55 -61.45 7.00
CA PRO A 557 -72.09 -60.12 6.72
C PRO A 557 -71.48 -59.52 5.44
N ALA A 558 -72.20 -58.59 4.81
CA ALA A 558 -71.71 -57.86 3.65
C ALA A 558 -70.51 -56.98 4.03
N VAL A 559 -69.49 -56.96 3.16
CA VAL A 559 -68.34 -56.05 3.29
C VAL A 559 -68.55 -54.90 2.31
N PRO A 560 -68.58 -53.63 2.77
CA PRO A 560 -68.77 -52.47 1.89
C PRO A 560 -67.59 -52.30 0.93
N ALA A 561 -67.87 -51.68 -0.23
CA ALA A 561 -66.83 -51.35 -1.20
C ALA A 561 -65.85 -50.32 -0.63
N ILE A 562 -64.56 -50.49 -0.93
CA ILE A 562 -63.52 -49.51 -0.62
C ILE A 562 -63.18 -48.75 -1.91
N ALA A 563 -63.24 -47.41 -1.85
CA ALA A 563 -62.92 -46.57 -2.99
C ALA A 563 -61.46 -46.70 -3.42
N ALA A 564 -61.19 -46.58 -4.72
CA ALA A 564 -59.82 -46.52 -5.23
C ALA A 564 -59.12 -45.27 -4.69
N ILE A 565 -57.84 -45.40 -4.36
CA ILE A 565 -57.02 -44.27 -3.92
C ILE A 565 -55.94 -44.03 -4.98
N PRO A 566 -55.91 -42.85 -5.63
CA PRO A 566 -54.96 -42.58 -6.71
C PRO A 566 -53.52 -42.46 -6.19
N LYS A 567 -52.57 -42.41 -7.14
CA LYS A 567 -51.19 -41.99 -6.84
C LYS A 567 -51.21 -40.56 -6.29
N GLN A 568 -50.40 -40.30 -5.27
CA GLN A 568 -50.28 -38.99 -4.63
C GLN A 568 -48.81 -38.69 -4.38
N ALA A 569 -48.40 -37.44 -4.54
CA ALA A 569 -47.07 -37.02 -4.12
C ALA A 569 -46.98 -37.01 -2.58
N LEU A 570 -45.87 -37.48 -2.02
CA LEU A 570 -45.64 -37.53 -0.57
C LEU A 570 -45.87 -36.16 0.06
N VAL A 571 -45.37 -35.11 -0.57
CA VAL A 571 -45.49 -33.74 -0.05
C VAL A 571 -46.93 -33.27 0.07
N GLU A 572 -47.80 -33.61 -0.89
CA GLU A 572 -49.21 -33.21 -0.84
C GLU A 572 -49.94 -33.95 0.28
N TYR A 573 -49.65 -35.25 0.44
CA TYR A 573 -50.14 -36.02 1.58
C TYR A 573 -49.67 -35.42 2.92
N LEU A 574 -48.38 -35.08 3.05
CA LEU A 574 -47.85 -34.49 4.29
C LEU A 574 -48.41 -33.09 4.58
N LYS A 575 -48.72 -32.29 3.54
CA LYS A 575 -49.42 -31.01 3.69
C LYS A 575 -50.83 -31.22 4.24
N GLU A 576 -51.56 -32.24 3.79
CA GLU A 576 -52.88 -32.59 4.32
C GLU A 576 -52.79 -32.99 5.81
N GLN A 577 -51.80 -33.82 6.16
CA GLN A 577 -51.55 -34.22 7.56
C GLN A 577 -51.21 -33.00 8.43
N LEU A 578 -50.36 -32.11 7.94
CA LEU A 578 -49.98 -30.89 8.66
C LEU A 578 -51.16 -29.93 8.84
N LYS A 579 -52.03 -29.81 7.83
CA LYS A 579 -53.25 -29.01 7.91
C LYS A 579 -54.21 -29.53 8.98
N ALA A 580 -54.28 -30.84 9.18
CA ALA A 580 -55.06 -31.45 10.25
C ALA A 580 -54.49 -31.15 11.65
N VAL A 581 -53.17 -30.93 11.77
CA VAL A 581 -52.56 -30.44 13.01
C VAL A 581 -52.96 -29.00 13.28
N ASP A 582 -52.78 -28.11 12.30
CA ASP A 582 -53.25 -26.71 12.37
C ASP A 582 -53.26 -26.08 10.98
N SER A 583 -54.42 -25.61 10.53
CA SER A 583 -54.57 -25.01 9.20
C SER A 583 -53.76 -23.73 8.99
N LYS A 584 -53.29 -23.07 10.06
CA LYS A 584 -52.45 -21.86 9.91
C LYS A 584 -51.13 -22.14 9.18
N TYR A 585 -50.67 -23.39 9.14
CA TYR A 585 -49.46 -23.77 8.43
C TYR A 585 -49.60 -23.78 6.92
N ASP A 586 -50.80 -23.66 6.37
CA ASP A 586 -51.03 -23.56 4.93
C ASP A 586 -50.25 -22.40 4.30
N THR A 587 -50.05 -21.30 5.04
CA THR A 587 -49.28 -20.11 4.59
C THR A 587 -47.79 -20.16 4.94
N TYR A 588 -47.33 -21.18 5.68
CA TYR A 588 -45.93 -21.32 6.07
C TYR A 588 -45.16 -22.09 4.99
N PHE A 589 -43.86 -21.88 4.91
CA PHE A 589 -42.99 -22.83 4.22
C PHE A 589 -42.88 -24.12 5.04
N LYS A 590 -43.02 -25.30 4.41
CA LYS A 590 -43.05 -26.59 5.13
C LYS A 590 -41.75 -27.37 4.96
N ALA A 591 -41.04 -27.64 6.03
CA ALA A 591 -39.84 -28.47 6.00
C ALA A 591 -40.11 -29.79 6.72
N PHE A 592 -40.27 -30.88 5.96
CA PHE A 592 -40.57 -32.20 6.50
C PHE A 592 -39.30 -33.01 6.70
N TYR A 593 -39.14 -33.61 7.88
CA TYR A 593 -37.95 -34.39 8.24
C TYR A 593 -38.34 -35.82 8.58
N PHE A 594 -37.65 -36.78 7.97
CA PHE A 594 -37.76 -38.22 8.23
C PHE A 594 -36.47 -38.75 8.88
N ASN A 595 -36.60 -39.81 9.69
CA ASN A 595 -35.45 -40.57 10.19
C ASN A 595 -35.23 -41.87 9.40
N GLU A 596 -35.91 -42.00 8.27
CA GLU A 596 -35.77 -43.02 7.26
C GLU A 596 -35.01 -42.49 6.04
N ASN A 597 -34.39 -43.41 5.29
CA ASN A 597 -33.82 -43.07 3.99
C ASN A 597 -34.92 -42.85 2.95
N GLY A 598 -34.73 -41.88 2.06
CA GLY A 598 -35.56 -41.73 0.87
C GLY A 598 -35.23 -42.81 -0.18
N TYR A 599 -36.23 -43.28 -0.91
CA TYR A 599 -36.09 -44.25 -1.97
C TYR A 599 -35.68 -43.57 -3.28
N HIS A 600 -34.55 -43.97 -3.84
CA HIS A 600 -34.17 -43.69 -5.23
C HIS A 600 -33.72 -44.98 -5.91
N ALA A 601 -33.95 -45.13 -7.21
CA ALA A 601 -33.56 -46.35 -7.93
C ALA A 601 -32.05 -46.62 -7.87
N ALA A 602 -31.24 -45.55 -7.85
CA ALA A 602 -29.79 -45.58 -7.80
C ALA A 602 -29.18 -45.46 -6.39
N GLY A 603 -29.98 -45.45 -5.31
CA GLY A 603 -29.45 -45.31 -3.94
C GLY A 603 -30.43 -44.73 -2.93
N ASN A 604 -29.90 -43.95 -1.98
CA ASN A 604 -30.71 -43.19 -1.02
C ASN A 604 -30.94 -41.77 -1.56
N LEU A 605 -32.17 -41.30 -1.49
CA LEU A 605 -32.50 -39.89 -1.66
C LEU A 605 -32.34 -39.20 -0.31
N SER A 606 -31.49 -38.17 -0.25
CA SER A 606 -31.21 -37.42 0.99
C SER A 606 -32.18 -36.27 1.25
N GLY A 607 -32.72 -35.68 0.20
CA GLY A 607 -33.74 -34.64 0.29
C GLY A 607 -34.23 -34.27 -1.11
N TYR A 608 -35.29 -33.46 -1.17
CA TYR A 608 -35.73 -32.83 -2.40
C TYR A 608 -36.59 -31.59 -2.14
N SER A 609 -36.51 -30.64 -3.06
CA SER A 609 -37.44 -29.53 -3.27
C SER A 609 -37.64 -29.29 -4.77
N ALA A 610 -38.28 -28.19 -5.14
CA ALA A 610 -38.42 -27.72 -6.51
C ALA A 610 -38.27 -26.20 -6.56
N ALA A 611 -37.97 -25.67 -7.75
CA ALA A 611 -37.91 -24.22 -7.99
C ALA A 611 -39.22 -23.54 -7.54
N GLY A 612 -39.09 -22.48 -6.74
CA GLY A 612 -40.22 -21.71 -6.19
C GLY A 612 -41.14 -22.49 -5.25
N ALA A 613 -40.78 -23.71 -4.85
CA ALA A 613 -41.61 -24.52 -3.97
C ALA A 613 -41.75 -23.87 -2.59
N ASN A 614 -42.86 -24.15 -1.91
CA ASN A 614 -43.05 -23.76 -0.51
C ASN A 614 -42.75 -24.91 0.47
N TYR A 615 -41.91 -25.86 0.05
CA TYR A 615 -41.58 -27.02 0.86
C TYR A 615 -40.16 -27.55 0.64
N VAL A 616 -39.70 -28.33 1.61
CA VAL A 616 -38.60 -29.28 1.47
C VAL A 616 -38.95 -30.58 2.17
N VAL A 617 -38.43 -31.70 1.66
CA VAL A 617 -38.42 -32.98 2.38
C VAL A 617 -36.96 -33.42 2.56
N VAL A 618 -36.61 -33.80 3.78
CA VAL A 618 -35.26 -34.21 4.19
C VAL A 618 -35.33 -35.61 4.81
N PHE A 619 -34.41 -36.48 4.40
CA PHE A 619 -34.35 -37.88 4.82
C PHE A 619 -33.08 -38.16 5.65
N ALA A 620 -33.00 -39.35 6.27
CA ALA A 620 -31.91 -39.72 7.16
C ALA A 620 -30.51 -39.73 6.52
N SER A 621 -30.41 -39.91 5.20
CA SER A 621 -29.14 -39.85 4.48
C SER A 621 -28.67 -38.41 4.20
N ALA A 622 -29.39 -37.39 4.67
CA ALA A 622 -28.97 -36.00 4.61
C ALA A 622 -27.67 -35.76 5.38
N ASN A 623 -26.79 -34.95 4.79
CA ASN A 623 -25.70 -34.34 5.53
C ASN A 623 -26.12 -32.95 6.04
N ASP A 624 -25.20 -32.29 6.74
CA ASP A 624 -25.44 -30.99 7.37
C ASP A 624 -25.74 -29.84 6.40
N GLN A 625 -25.68 -30.09 5.08
CA GLN A 625 -25.91 -29.09 4.03
C GLN A 625 -27.09 -29.43 3.14
N THR A 626 -27.59 -30.68 3.16
CA THR A 626 -28.70 -31.13 2.30
C THR A 626 -29.92 -30.25 2.50
N ALA A 627 -30.36 -30.03 3.74
CA ALA A 627 -31.53 -29.20 4.00
C ALA A 627 -31.35 -27.79 3.42
N SER A 628 -30.21 -27.13 3.68
CA SER A 628 -29.93 -25.79 3.17
C SER A 628 -29.89 -25.75 1.64
N HIS A 629 -29.31 -26.77 0.99
CA HIS A 629 -29.29 -26.92 -0.47
C HIS A 629 -30.70 -26.96 -1.06
N GLU A 630 -31.58 -27.81 -0.52
CA GLU A 630 -32.96 -27.90 -0.98
C GLU A 630 -33.79 -26.64 -0.69
N PHE A 631 -33.55 -25.99 0.45
CA PHE A 631 -34.15 -24.68 0.75
C PHE A 631 -33.76 -23.63 -0.30
N LEU A 632 -32.52 -23.65 -0.78
CA LEU A 632 -32.06 -22.69 -1.78
C LEU A 632 -32.71 -22.93 -3.15
N HIS A 633 -32.99 -24.18 -3.55
CA HIS A 633 -33.81 -24.46 -4.72
C HIS A 633 -35.22 -23.88 -4.60
N SER A 634 -35.80 -23.93 -3.40
CA SER A 634 -37.12 -23.33 -3.13
C SER A 634 -37.12 -21.79 -3.25
N PHE A 635 -35.95 -21.16 -3.23
CA PHE A 635 -35.71 -19.74 -3.52
C PHE A 635 -35.23 -19.49 -4.95
N ASP A 636 -35.66 -20.35 -5.88
CA ASP A 636 -35.43 -20.25 -7.32
C ASP A 636 -33.97 -20.34 -7.76
N LEU A 637 -33.07 -20.80 -6.89
CA LEU A 637 -31.67 -20.95 -7.26
C LEU A 637 -31.39 -22.31 -7.92
N PRO A 638 -30.84 -22.34 -9.14
CA PRO A 638 -30.41 -23.57 -9.79
C PRO A 638 -29.05 -24.04 -9.27
N HIS A 639 -28.65 -25.26 -9.65
CA HIS A 639 -27.29 -25.73 -9.39
C HIS A 639 -26.25 -24.81 -10.05
N THR A 640 -25.05 -24.72 -9.47
CA THR A 640 -23.96 -23.93 -10.08
C THR A 640 -23.53 -24.48 -11.44
N PHE A 641 -23.74 -25.78 -11.70
CA PHE A 641 -23.42 -26.41 -12.99
C PHE A 641 -24.59 -26.39 -13.98
N THR A 642 -25.75 -25.82 -13.62
CA THR A 642 -26.85 -25.62 -14.56
C THR A 642 -26.44 -24.59 -15.61
N ASN A 643 -26.48 -24.97 -16.89
CA ASN A 643 -26.18 -24.05 -17.99
C ASN A 643 -27.01 -22.76 -17.89
N SER A 644 -26.36 -21.60 -18.06
CA SER A 644 -26.99 -20.27 -18.05
C SER A 644 -28.15 -20.13 -19.04
N GLU A 645 -28.17 -20.95 -20.09
CA GLU A 645 -29.18 -21.00 -21.12
C GLU A 645 -30.48 -21.72 -20.70
N ILE A 646 -30.45 -22.54 -19.64
CA ILE A 646 -31.60 -23.33 -19.19
C ILE A 646 -32.63 -22.45 -18.48
N THR A 647 -32.16 -21.50 -17.67
CA THR A 647 -33.04 -20.64 -16.85
C THR A 647 -32.42 -19.28 -16.64
N ALA A 648 -33.26 -18.24 -16.67
CA ALA A 648 -32.86 -16.88 -16.31
C ALA A 648 -32.37 -16.76 -14.86
N ASN A 649 -32.57 -17.79 -14.03
CA ASN A 649 -32.04 -17.84 -12.67
C ASN A 649 -30.60 -18.35 -12.58
N SER A 650 -29.99 -18.81 -13.67
CA SER A 650 -28.56 -19.18 -13.74
C SER A 650 -27.78 -18.08 -14.46
N GLU A 651 -27.02 -17.27 -13.74
CA GLU A 651 -26.18 -16.21 -14.34
C GLU A 651 -24.87 -16.74 -14.93
N CYS A 652 -24.39 -17.87 -14.41
CA CYS A 652 -23.12 -18.45 -14.81
C CYS A 652 -23.10 -19.96 -14.55
N THR A 653 -22.47 -20.69 -15.47
CA THR A 653 -22.22 -22.14 -15.37
C THR A 653 -20.80 -22.41 -14.88
N TYR A 654 -20.68 -23.30 -13.90
CA TYR A 654 -19.41 -23.77 -13.35
C TYR A 654 -19.29 -25.29 -13.53
N GLU A 655 -18.08 -25.81 -13.65
CA GLU A 655 -17.86 -27.26 -13.62
C GLU A 655 -18.35 -27.86 -12.30
N ALA A 656 -19.15 -28.93 -12.39
CA ALA A 656 -19.68 -29.58 -11.20
C ALA A 656 -18.55 -30.11 -10.31
N LYS A 657 -18.80 -30.05 -8.99
CA LYS A 657 -17.89 -30.50 -7.93
C LYS A 657 -16.61 -29.68 -7.78
N LYS A 658 -16.54 -28.50 -8.40
CA LYS A 658 -15.34 -27.64 -8.38
C LYS A 658 -15.53 -26.37 -7.55
N THR A 659 -16.63 -26.22 -6.83
CA THR A 659 -16.91 -25.01 -6.05
C THR A 659 -17.20 -25.32 -4.58
N ASP A 660 -17.11 -24.27 -3.77
CA ASP A 660 -17.47 -24.24 -2.35
C ASP A 660 -18.93 -23.82 -2.11
N ASN A 661 -19.68 -23.65 -3.21
CA ASN A 661 -21.05 -23.17 -3.22
C ASN A 661 -22.02 -24.24 -2.70
N LEU A 662 -23.04 -23.83 -1.95
CA LEU A 662 -24.05 -24.76 -1.42
C LEU A 662 -24.85 -25.48 -2.50
N LEU A 663 -24.99 -24.90 -3.70
CA LEU A 663 -25.73 -25.45 -4.84
C LEU A 663 -24.86 -26.27 -5.80
N ASP A 664 -23.64 -26.62 -5.41
CA ASP A 664 -22.79 -27.55 -6.14
C ASP A 664 -22.86 -28.97 -5.53
N TYR A 665 -22.51 -29.97 -6.31
CA TYR A 665 -22.42 -31.37 -5.89
C TYR A 665 -21.03 -31.78 -5.40
N SER A 666 -20.22 -30.85 -4.89
CA SER A 666 -18.88 -31.16 -4.36
C SER A 666 -18.90 -32.11 -3.14
N HIS A 667 -20.07 -32.35 -2.53
CA HIS A 667 -20.23 -33.42 -1.54
C HIS A 667 -20.12 -34.84 -2.14
N ASN A 668 -20.29 -34.98 -3.46
CA ASN A 668 -20.17 -36.23 -4.22
C ASN A 668 -18.73 -36.49 -4.71
N ILE A 669 -17.72 -35.78 -4.19
CA ILE A 669 -16.32 -36.10 -4.41
C ILE A 669 -15.98 -37.28 -3.51
N SER A 670 -15.86 -38.47 -4.10
CA SER A 670 -15.48 -39.69 -3.38
C SER A 670 -14.08 -39.51 -2.77
N ASN A 671 -13.92 -39.87 -1.51
CA ASN A 671 -12.65 -39.83 -0.74
C ASN A 671 -12.19 -38.45 -0.28
N ASP A 672 -12.98 -37.38 -0.46
CA ASP A 672 -12.63 -36.08 0.12
C ASP A 672 -13.15 -35.96 1.56
N PRO A 673 -12.28 -35.89 2.59
CA PRO A 673 -12.71 -35.68 3.98
C PRO A 673 -13.39 -34.32 4.21
N ASN A 674 -13.38 -33.43 3.22
CA ASN A 674 -13.90 -32.07 3.25
C ASN A 674 -15.25 -31.91 2.52
N ASN A 675 -15.89 -33.01 2.11
CA ASN A 675 -17.12 -33.00 1.31
C ASN A 675 -18.34 -32.28 1.97
N ASN A 676 -18.27 -31.95 3.26
CA ASN A 676 -19.24 -31.14 4.01
C ASN A 676 -18.74 -29.71 4.32
N LYS A 677 -17.85 -29.14 3.51
CA LYS A 677 -17.29 -27.78 3.73
C LYS A 677 -17.88 -26.69 2.83
N ARG A 678 -18.81 -27.00 1.92
CA ARG A 678 -19.57 -25.99 1.15
C ARG A 678 -20.18 -24.94 2.09
N CYS A 679 -20.04 -23.66 1.79
CA CYS A 679 -20.57 -22.63 2.69
C CYS A 679 -20.89 -21.31 2.04
N SER A 680 -20.55 -21.14 0.77
CA SER A 680 -20.75 -19.88 0.06
C SER A 680 -22.05 -19.89 -0.75
N LEU A 681 -22.56 -18.69 -0.96
CA LEU A 681 -23.41 -18.32 -2.08
C LEU A 681 -22.69 -17.21 -2.84
N TYR A 682 -22.93 -17.11 -4.14
CA TYR A 682 -22.40 -16.02 -4.96
C TYR A 682 -23.26 -14.77 -4.83
N TYR A 683 -22.69 -13.60 -5.08
CA TYR A 683 -23.38 -12.31 -5.00
C TYR A 683 -24.69 -12.30 -5.80
N TRP A 684 -24.66 -12.87 -7.00
CA TRP A 684 -25.86 -12.97 -7.85
C TRP A 684 -26.94 -13.90 -7.27
N GLN A 685 -26.54 -14.96 -6.55
CA GLN A 685 -27.47 -15.84 -5.85
C GLN A 685 -28.08 -15.14 -4.64
N TRP A 686 -27.34 -14.26 -3.94
CA TRP A 686 -27.89 -13.45 -2.85
C TRP A 686 -29.07 -12.63 -3.35
N ILE A 687 -28.88 -11.93 -4.47
CA ILE A 687 -29.92 -11.09 -5.08
C ILE A 687 -31.13 -11.93 -5.51
N LYS A 688 -30.92 -13.04 -6.21
CA LYS A 688 -32.02 -13.89 -6.71
C LYS A 688 -32.81 -14.53 -5.57
N ALA A 689 -32.13 -15.13 -4.60
CA ALA A 689 -32.79 -15.73 -3.45
C ALA A 689 -33.61 -14.70 -2.67
N ASN A 690 -33.06 -13.49 -2.46
CA ASN A 690 -33.77 -12.41 -1.80
C ASN A 690 -35.05 -11.99 -2.55
N LYS A 691 -34.94 -11.79 -3.86
CA LYS A 691 -36.06 -11.39 -4.73
C LYS A 691 -37.15 -12.46 -4.86
N SER A 692 -36.82 -13.73 -4.65
CA SER A 692 -37.81 -14.82 -4.64
C SER A 692 -38.79 -14.74 -3.45
N ILE A 693 -38.45 -13.96 -2.41
CA ILE A 693 -39.27 -13.81 -1.21
C ILE A 693 -40.04 -12.49 -1.28
N THR A 694 -41.35 -12.61 -1.50
CA THR A 694 -42.31 -11.52 -1.58
C THR A 694 -42.83 -11.10 -0.21
#